data_AF-A0A8H6EZQ1-F1
#
_entry.id   AF-A0A8H6EZQ1-F1
#
_cell.length_a   1.000
_cell.length_b   1.000
_cell.length_c   1.000
_cell.angle_alpha   90.00
_cell.angle_beta   90.00
_cell.angle_gamma   90.00
#
_symmetry.space_group_name_H-M   'P 1'
#
loop_
_entity.id
_entity.type
_entity.pdbx_description
1 polymer ?
#
loop_
_entity_poly.entity_id
_entity_poly.type
_entity_poly.pdbx_seq_one_letter_code
_entity_poly.pdbx_strand_id
1 'polypeptide(L)'
;MGPLEIIRESRKHAQATQKKQAESFERLGILGDFAHPYLTLSRGFVVDQLKVFGRLFERGLIHRQEKPVYWSCENATALAEGELEYHEHVSRAAYVKFPVVRLSGALREWVEKAGDGLRGGREGDKLREGDNLNGGDKLSEGDLPENDKLNKHDKLCGGNLHEHDKLNEHDELSEGKLSEGNPTEENKSTHQLEPISALVWTSTPWTLASNRAICINENLKYTLVESDEDGMMIVASSCLDAVRQLKPGLRELGVEFAGCDILGSRYVNPLVGGGAGATETVGSPTEMPFLHGSHVTAGTGTGLVHTAPGHGQDDYLVCRRHGIAPYSPVDARGRFTADLPGPLRDMAGLKVLTRGNDRMIDRVRSLGMCFHVDNHYVHSYPYDWRSKKPVVIRATPQWFIDVSQIKARTIDALTGRVKFCPPRGLRRLTSFIANRDEWCISRQRSWGVPIPVLYRRDTGEPLMSSGVIARAAEVIAAEDVDAWFAPEDGAAMARWLPAGFTGDPAQYTKGRDTMDVWFDSGSSWTVVRDYLRREGILDQAVSRGYLADVYLEGSDQHRGWFQSSVLTAVGSWDPEKVEKGGLEKSNILEKSNILEKSNILDKPIILDKPIISDGSPNLESSTTSTNLEKSTSNLQSSTTLTNLEKSTSNSEKSTSTNLEKSTSPYTANKLTSTSPPVSSTKIALPTLPYHNVITHGFTLDEKGDKMSKSLGNTIAPAEILDGNKQRGIPALGVDGLRLWVSQSDYSSDVTVGPTVLGHVAENLKKFRFTFRFMLGNLHGFGGSAHRDPAADPLGGYAGDPLGGYAGDPLGGYTLDPLDRYTLSRLQALEQTASQCYREYNFARVVKETNFFVNNVLSALYFDIKKDCLYTDAVDSPRRLATQAVLAEVLRTLVSVLGPILPMLAQEVWTASPAFLTRGVASPFIAGWHPVPTAYRRPDLEADFTRLLALRDRIRALTDTATRRDRAVRNSLETAAYVTADPEGKLFAFLKKYNSYLADYLLVSRFVLNGQPPAHARYDYRDAHADIAGLGHCSISLVPSDRLKCPRCWKFTREEGTELCGRCQHVVDRRGRMQVEG
;
A
#
# COMPACT_ATOMS: atom_id res chain seq x y z
N MET A 1 25.96 -12.24 -26.62
CA MET A 1 26.35 -12.55 -25.24
C MET A 1 25.74 -13.87 -24.83
N GLY A 2 26.54 -14.77 -24.24
CA GLY A 2 26.02 -16.03 -23.66
C GLY A 2 25.34 -15.79 -22.30
N PRO A 3 24.61 -16.78 -21.73
CA PRO A 3 23.93 -16.64 -20.44
C PRO A 3 24.84 -16.16 -19.30
N LEU A 4 26.03 -16.74 -19.16
CA LEU A 4 27.00 -16.35 -18.12
C LEU A 4 27.49 -14.91 -18.27
N GLU A 5 27.67 -14.43 -19.50
CA GLU A 5 28.08 -13.06 -19.77
C GLU A 5 26.96 -12.07 -19.39
N ILE A 6 25.71 -12.41 -19.73
CA ILE A 6 24.53 -11.64 -19.31
C ILE A 6 24.45 -11.58 -17.78
N ILE A 7 24.67 -12.71 -17.09
CA ILE A 7 24.63 -12.78 -15.63
C ILE A 7 25.72 -11.90 -15.01
N ARG A 8 26.96 -11.97 -15.52
CA ARG A 8 28.08 -11.17 -15.01
C ARG A 8 27.85 -9.66 -15.19
N GLU A 9 27.42 -9.23 -16.38
CA GLU A 9 27.13 -7.82 -16.62
C GLU A 9 25.92 -7.33 -15.80
N SER A 10 24.89 -8.17 -15.64
CA SER A 10 23.74 -7.85 -14.79
C SER A 10 24.14 -7.71 -13.32
N ARG A 11 24.99 -8.62 -12.81
CA ARG A 11 25.53 -8.57 -11.44
C ARG A 11 26.32 -7.28 -11.20
N LYS A 12 27.21 -6.94 -12.12
CA LYS A 12 28.01 -5.71 -12.07
C LYS A 12 27.13 -4.45 -12.05
N HIS A 13 26.11 -4.40 -12.91
CA HIS A 13 25.15 -3.30 -12.95
C HIS A 13 24.32 -3.21 -11.66
N ALA A 14 23.83 -4.35 -11.15
CA ALA A 14 23.03 -4.41 -9.92
C ALA A 14 23.83 -3.94 -8.71
N GLN A 15 25.07 -4.41 -8.54
CA GLN A 15 25.96 -3.97 -7.44
C GLN A 15 26.29 -2.48 -7.51
N ALA A 16 26.60 -1.96 -8.70
CA ALA A 16 26.86 -0.53 -8.88
C ALA A 16 25.63 0.33 -8.57
N THR A 17 24.43 -0.16 -8.91
CA THR A 17 23.17 0.54 -8.65
C THR A 17 22.80 0.48 -7.17
N GLN A 18 22.95 -0.67 -6.53
CA GLN A 18 22.69 -0.84 -5.10
C GLN A 18 23.57 0.10 -4.27
N LYS A 19 24.86 0.23 -4.59
CA LYS A 19 25.75 1.16 -3.88
C LYS A 19 25.26 2.61 -3.98
N LYS A 20 24.90 3.08 -5.18
CA LYS A 20 24.36 4.44 -5.38
C LYS A 20 23.03 4.66 -4.64
N GLN A 21 22.19 3.64 -4.57
CA GLN A 21 20.93 3.69 -3.83
C GLN A 21 21.17 3.75 -2.31
N ALA A 22 22.11 2.94 -1.79
CA ALA A 22 22.51 2.99 -0.38
C ALA A 22 23.06 4.37 0.01
N GLU A 23 23.99 4.93 -0.78
CA GLU A 23 24.51 6.29 -0.58
C GLU A 23 23.39 7.34 -0.59
N SER A 24 22.39 7.17 -1.45
CA SER A 24 21.22 8.06 -1.51
C SER A 24 20.34 7.92 -0.26
N PHE A 25 20.09 6.71 0.23
CA PHE A 25 19.30 6.47 1.44
C PHE A 25 20.01 6.96 2.71
N GLU A 26 21.32 6.75 2.82
CA GLU A 26 22.15 7.33 3.89
C GLU A 26 22.06 8.86 3.87
N ARG A 27 22.19 9.48 2.69
CA ARG A 27 22.02 10.94 2.53
C ARG A 27 20.63 11.42 2.94
N LEU A 28 19.59 10.59 2.86
CA LEU A 28 18.23 10.91 3.32
C LEU A 28 18.04 10.75 4.85
N GLY A 29 19.11 10.45 5.59
CA GLY A 29 19.06 10.24 7.04
C GLY A 29 18.25 9.00 7.42
N ILE A 30 18.19 8.00 6.54
CA ILE A 30 17.60 6.69 6.86
C ILE A 30 18.63 5.94 7.69
N LEU A 31 18.22 5.45 8.86
CA LEU A 31 19.05 4.57 9.67
C LEU A 31 18.76 3.12 9.27
N GLY A 32 19.77 2.43 8.75
CA GLY A 32 19.70 1.03 8.34
C GLY A 32 21.08 0.42 8.26
N ASP A 33 21.16 -0.92 8.26
CA ASP A 33 22.42 -1.64 8.08
C ASP A 33 22.79 -1.71 6.58
N PHE A 34 23.26 -0.58 6.04
CA PHE A 34 23.71 -0.49 4.65
C PHE A 34 25.08 -1.15 4.42
N ALA A 35 25.80 -1.49 5.50
CA ALA A 35 27.05 -2.23 5.43
C ALA A 35 26.80 -3.73 5.13
N HIS A 36 25.70 -4.29 5.62
CA HIS A 36 25.32 -5.69 5.41
C HIS A 36 23.91 -5.84 4.80
N PRO A 37 23.64 -5.24 3.62
CA PRO A 37 22.34 -5.36 2.98
C PRO A 37 22.14 -6.79 2.50
N TYR A 38 20.93 -7.33 2.65
CA TYR A 38 20.62 -8.58 1.96
C TYR A 38 20.51 -8.32 0.46
N LEU A 39 21.00 -9.25 -0.35
CA LEU A 39 20.88 -9.22 -1.81
C LEU A 39 20.23 -10.51 -2.27
N THR A 40 19.26 -10.44 -3.17
CA THR A 40 18.58 -11.62 -3.72
C THR A 40 19.53 -12.54 -4.50
N LEU A 41 20.64 -11.98 -5.01
CA LEU A 41 21.71 -12.72 -5.67
C LEU A 41 22.76 -13.30 -4.71
N SER A 42 22.67 -13.03 -3.41
CA SER A 42 23.60 -13.60 -2.44
C SER A 42 23.39 -15.11 -2.34
N ARG A 43 24.48 -15.87 -2.25
CA ARG A 43 24.43 -17.34 -2.19
C ARG A 43 23.45 -17.85 -1.12
N GLY A 44 23.51 -17.29 0.09
CA GLY A 44 22.63 -17.68 1.19
C GLY A 44 21.15 -17.53 0.82
N PHE A 45 20.80 -16.36 0.27
CA PHE A 45 19.42 -16.08 -0.17
C PHE A 45 18.94 -17.06 -1.24
N VAL A 46 19.74 -17.30 -2.28
CA VAL A 46 19.39 -18.24 -3.36
C VAL A 46 19.15 -19.65 -2.81
N VAL A 47 19.98 -20.11 -1.88
CA VAL A 47 19.83 -21.42 -1.25
C VAL A 47 18.54 -21.49 -0.44
N ASP A 48 18.22 -20.46 0.34
CA ASP A 48 16.97 -20.45 1.12
C ASP A 48 15.72 -20.34 0.25
N GLN A 49 15.81 -19.61 -0.85
CA GLN A 49 14.76 -19.57 -1.87
C GLN A 49 14.54 -20.97 -2.50
N LEU A 50 15.61 -21.70 -2.84
CA LEU A 50 15.49 -23.07 -3.35
C LEU A 50 14.91 -24.03 -2.31
N LYS A 51 15.17 -23.82 -1.01
CA LYS A 51 14.49 -24.57 0.06
C LYS A 51 12.99 -24.25 0.11
N VAL A 52 12.60 -22.99 -0.05
CA VAL A 52 11.17 -22.60 -0.16
C VAL A 52 10.53 -23.28 -1.36
N PHE A 53 11.17 -23.24 -2.52
CA PHE A 53 10.71 -23.93 -3.73
C PHE A 53 10.58 -25.44 -3.49
N GLY A 54 11.57 -26.08 -2.87
CA GLY A 54 11.54 -27.50 -2.53
C GLY A 54 10.36 -27.88 -1.63
N ARG A 55 10.07 -27.07 -0.59
CA ARG A 55 8.91 -27.30 0.28
C ARG A 55 7.58 -27.15 -0.45
N LEU A 56 7.46 -26.18 -1.36
CA LEU A 56 6.27 -26.04 -2.21
C LEU A 56 6.09 -27.26 -3.13
N PHE A 57 7.19 -27.76 -3.72
CA PHE A 57 7.18 -28.95 -4.56
C PHE A 57 6.78 -30.21 -3.79
N GLU A 58 7.36 -30.45 -2.61
CA GLU A 58 7.02 -31.59 -1.74
C GLU A 58 5.54 -31.62 -1.34
N ARG A 59 4.91 -30.45 -1.26
CA ARG A 59 3.48 -30.30 -0.98
C ARG A 59 2.58 -30.46 -2.21
N GLY A 60 3.14 -30.77 -3.38
CA GLY A 60 2.38 -30.91 -4.62
C GLY A 60 1.81 -29.59 -5.14
N LEU A 61 2.33 -28.44 -4.68
CA LEU A 61 1.87 -27.12 -5.11
C LEU A 61 2.52 -26.68 -6.42
N ILE A 62 3.60 -27.33 -6.88
CA ILE A 62 4.30 -26.96 -8.10
C ILE A 62 4.01 -27.98 -9.19
N HIS A 63 3.46 -27.52 -10.32
CA HIS A 63 3.16 -28.34 -11.48
C HIS A 63 3.58 -27.65 -12.78
N ARG A 64 3.75 -28.45 -13.83
CA ARG A 64 4.01 -27.97 -15.19
C ARG A 64 2.74 -28.12 -16.02
N GLN A 65 2.36 -27.07 -16.73
CA GLN A 65 1.16 -27.08 -17.55
C GLN A 65 1.36 -26.27 -18.83
N GLU A 66 0.75 -26.73 -19.92
CA GLU A 66 0.61 -25.91 -21.12
C GLU A 66 -0.67 -25.08 -21.01
N LYS A 67 -0.48 -23.77 -20.90
CA LYS A 67 -1.55 -22.81 -20.60
C LYS A 67 -1.26 -21.48 -21.30
N PRO A 68 -2.30 -20.76 -21.75
CA PRO A 68 -2.14 -19.39 -22.22
C PRO A 68 -1.57 -18.48 -21.13
N VAL A 69 -0.46 -17.82 -21.45
CA VAL A 69 0.18 -16.84 -20.58
C VAL A 69 0.40 -15.55 -21.36
N TYR A 70 0.43 -14.42 -20.65
CA TYR A 70 0.90 -13.17 -21.23
C TYR A 70 2.36 -13.33 -21.64
N TRP A 71 2.68 -12.93 -22.87
CA TRP A 71 3.97 -13.14 -23.48
C TRP A 71 4.49 -11.85 -24.12
N SER A 72 5.68 -11.43 -23.70
CA SER A 72 6.41 -10.36 -24.36
C SER A 72 7.15 -10.91 -25.57
N CYS A 73 6.70 -10.57 -26.78
CA CYS A 73 7.37 -10.97 -28.03
C CYS A 73 8.76 -10.32 -28.19
N GLU A 74 8.96 -9.14 -27.61
CA GLU A 74 10.23 -8.42 -27.67
C GLU A 74 11.26 -9.03 -26.72
N ASN A 75 10.82 -9.39 -25.50
CA ASN A 75 11.69 -10.00 -24.49
C ASN A 75 11.72 -11.54 -24.53
N ALA A 76 10.87 -12.15 -25.35
CA ALA A 76 10.70 -13.60 -25.50
C ALA A 76 10.51 -14.34 -24.16
N THR A 77 9.62 -13.82 -23.30
CA THR A 77 9.36 -14.38 -21.97
C THR A 77 7.90 -14.24 -21.59
N ALA A 78 7.43 -15.17 -20.76
CA ALA A 78 6.17 -15.03 -20.02
C ALA A 78 6.23 -13.84 -19.05
N LEU A 79 5.07 -13.24 -18.79
CA LEU A 79 4.86 -12.13 -17.86
C LEU A 79 3.76 -12.50 -16.84
N ALA A 80 3.93 -12.10 -15.59
CA ALA A 80 2.86 -12.11 -14.60
C ALA A 80 1.92 -10.90 -14.79
N GLU A 81 0.71 -10.96 -14.22
CA GLU A 81 -0.25 -9.85 -14.26
C GLU A 81 0.33 -8.55 -13.65
N GLY A 82 1.16 -8.67 -12.61
CA GLY A 82 1.87 -7.52 -12.01
C GLY A 82 2.95 -6.90 -12.90
N GLU A 83 3.25 -7.50 -14.06
CA GLU A 83 4.22 -7.02 -15.05
C GLU A 83 3.55 -6.39 -16.30
N LEU A 84 2.23 -6.16 -16.23
CA LEU A 84 1.45 -5.56 -17.31
C LEU A 84 1.07 -4.12 -17.00
N GLU A 85 1.12 -3.28 -18.03
CA GLU A 85 0.52 -1.95 -18.05
C GLU A 85 -0.57 -1.89 -19.10
N TYR A 86 -1.65 -1.15 -18.85
CA TYR A 86 -2.76 -1.03 -19.78
C TYR A 86 -2.77 0.37 -20.40
N HIS A 87 -2.91 0.41 -21.72
CA HIS A 87 -2.96 1.66 -22.51
C HIS A 87 -4.08 1.58 -23.54
N GLU A 88 -4.61 2.73 -23.94
CA GLU A 88 -5.45 2.82 -25.14
C GLU A 88 -4.64 2.38 -26.37
N HIS A 89 -5.21 1.46 -27.15
CA HIS A 89 -4.58 0.85 -28.30
C HIS A 89 -5.58 0.74 -29.44
N VAL A 90 -5.11 1.01 -30.65
CA VAL A 90 -5.91 0.87 -31.87
C VAL A 90 -5.68 -0.52 -32.47
N SER A 91 -6.71 -1.35 -32.46
CA SER A 91 -6.72 -2.67 -33.08
C SER A 91 -7.58 -2.70 -34.34
N ARG A 92 -7.35 -3.70 -35.20
CA ARG A 92 -8.22 -3.99 -36.34
C ARG A 92 -9.17 -5.11 -35.94
N ALA A 93 -10.43 -4.78 -35.67
CA ALA A 93 -11.44 -5.76 -35.31
C ALA A 93 -12.16 -6.29 -36.56
N ALA A 94 -12.53 -7.57 -36.55
CA ALA A 94 -13.19 -8.21 -37.67
C ALA A 94 -14.47 -8.93 -37.23
N TYR A 95 -15.49 -8.85 -38.08
CA TYR A 95 -16.71 -9.62 -38.02
C TYR A 95 -16.65 -10.71 -39.09
N VAL A 96 -16.71 -11.97 -38.66
CA VAL A 96 -16.35 -13.13 -39.45
C VAL A 96 -17.46 -14.17 -39.38
N LYS A 97 -17.89 -14.64 -40.55
CA LYS A 97 -18.93 -15.65 -40.74
C LYS A 97 -18.30 -17.05 -40.69
N PHE A 98 -18.85 -17.90 -39.84
CA PHE A 98 -18.50 -19.32 -39.76
C PHE A 98 -19.68 -20.18 -40.24
N PRO A 99 -19.54 -20.93 -41.34
CA PRO A 99 -20.63 -21.76 -41.85
C PRO A 99 -21.05 -22.83 -40.84
N VAL A 100 -22.34 -22.90 -40.54
CA VAL A 100 -22.95 -23.93 -39.69
C VAL A 100 -23.33 -25.10 -40.59
N VAL A 101 -22.70 -26.25 -40.36
CA VAL A 101 -22.88 -27.46 -41.20
C VAL A 101 -23.83 -28.47 -40.59
N ARG A 102 -24.13 -28.34 -39.29
CA ARG A 102 -25.12 -29.16 -38.59
C ARG A 102 -25.89 -28.30 -37.60
N LEU A 103 -27.21 -28.32 -37.70
CA LEU A 103 -28.11 -27.70 -36.74
C LEU A 103 -28.48 -28.70 -35.66
N SER A 104 -28.62 -28.23 -34.42
CA SER A 104 -29.39 -28.94 -33.38
C SER A 104 -30.85 -29.10 -33.82
N GLY A 105 -31.58 -30.03 -33.20
CA GLY A 105 -33.01 -30.20 -33.47
C GLY A 105 -33.79 -28.90 -33.23
N ALA A 106 -33.55 -28.26 -32.09
CA ALA A 106 -34.21 -27.00 -31.72
C ALA A 106 -33.90 -25.85 -32.68
N LEU A 107 -32.62 -25.64 -33.06
CA LEU A 107 -32.27 -24.56 -33.98
C LEU A 107 -32.85 -24.79 -35.38
N ARG A 108 -32.96 -26.05 -35.83
CA ARG A 108 -33.56 -26.36 -37.13
C ARG A 108 -35.01 -25.88 -37.22
N GLU A 109 -35.81 -26.11 -36.17
CA GLU A 109 -37.20 -25.66 -36.12
C GLU A 109 -37.32 -24.13 -36.24
N TRP A 110 -36.40 -23.39 -35.59
CA TRP A 110 -36.35 -21.92 -35.69
C TRP A 110 -35.95 -21.42 -37.08
N VAL A 111 -34.99 -22.09 -37.74
CA VAL A 111 -34.57 -21.76 -39.10
C VAL A 111 -35.69 -22.03 -40.11
N GLU A 112 -36.41 -23.15 -39.97
CA GLU A 112 -37.57 -23.47 -40.81
C GLU A 112 -38.69 -22.44 -40.64
N LYS A 113 -39.01 -22.07 -39.39
CA LYS A 113 -40.00 -21.04 -39.07
C LYS A 113 -39.66 -19.66 -39.67
N ALA A 114 -38.38 -19.29 -39.65
CA ALA A 114 -37.89 -18.07 -40.30
C ALA A 114 -38.05 -18.12 -41.83
N GLY A 115 -37.78 -19.28 -42.45
CA GLY A 115 -37.92 -19.51 -43.88
C GLY A 115 -39.36 -19.44 -44.40
N ASP A 116 -40.34 -19.87 -43.59
CA ASP A 116 -41.77 -19.80 -43.96
C ASP A 116 -42.31 -18.35 -43.93
N GLY A 117 -41.83 -17.52 -43.00
CA GLY A 117 -42.16 -16.09 -42.93
C GLY A 117 -41.66 -15.29 -44.16
N LEU A 118 -40.56 -15.72 -44.77
CA LEU A 118 -40.01 -15.13 -46.00
C LEU A 118 -40.86 -15.39 -47.24
N ARG A 119 -41.62 -16.50 -47.26
CA ARG A 119 -42.50 -16.87 -48.39
C ARG A 119 -43.83 -16.11 -48.37
N GLY A 120 -44.35 -15.77 -47.20
CA GLY A 120 -45.60 -15.00 -47.06
C GLY A 120 -45.50 -13.51 -47.42
N GLY A 121 -44.31 -12.91 -47.37
CA GLY A 121 -44.10 -11.48 -47.61
C GLY A 121 -43.90 -11.05 -49.08
N ARG A 122 -43.77 -12.00 -50.03
CA ARG A 122 -43.50 -11.69 -51.45
C ARG A 122 -44.73 -11.56 -52.35
N GLU A 123 -45.95 -11.80 -51.85
CA GLU A 123 -47.20 -11.69 -52.63
C GLU A 123 -48.02 -10.42 -52.35
N GLY A 124 -47.58 -9.54 -51.43
CA GLY A 124 -48.39 -8.43 -50.93
C GLY A 124 -48.14 -7.04 -51.52
N ASP A 125 -47.33 -6.88 -52.57
CA ASP A 125 -46.89 -5.56 -53.05
C ASP A 125 -47.13 -5.34 -54.55
N LYS A 126 -48.39 -5.50 -54.96
CA LYS A 126 -48.97 -4.90 -56.17
C LYS A 126 -50.45 -4.67 -55.92
N LEU A 127 -50.82 -3.48 -55.46
CA LEU A 127 -52.09 -2.79 -55.71
C LEU A 127 -52.21 -1.62 -54.72
N ARG A 128 -51.95 -0.39 -55.21
CA ARG A 128 -52.73 0.85 -54.98
C ARG A 128 -51.85 2.08 -55.24
N GLU A 129 -51.76 2.45 -56.50
CA GLU A 129 -51.76 3.87 -56.89
C GLU A 129 -53.22 4.34 -56.93
N GLY A 130 -53.50 5.55 -56.43
CA GLY A 130 -54.77 6.22 -56.68
C GLY A 130 -55.32 7.03 -55.50
N ASP A 131 -55.04 8.32 -55.55
CA ASP A 131 -55.91 9.44 -55.19
C ASP A 131 -56.13 9.86 -53.73
N ASN A 132 -55.49 11.00 -53.42
CA ASN A 132 -56.08 12.23 -52.88
C ASN A 132 -57.18 12.13 -51.81
N LEU A 133 -56.96 12.77 -50.66
CA LEU A 133 -57.58 14.06 -50.32
C LEU A 133 -57.08 14.59 -48.96
N ASN A 134 -56.92 15.91 -48.92
CA ASN A 134 -56.59 16.75 -47.76
C ASN A 134 -57.57 16.64 -46.59
N GLY A 135 -57.08 16.88 -45.37
CA GLY A 135 -57.73 17.85 -44.48
C GLY A 135 -57.83 17.49 -42.99
N GLY A 136 -57.11 18.25 -42.16
CA GLY A 136 -57.43 18.58 -40.76
C GLY A 136 -57.22 17.47 -39.72
N ASP A 137 -56.86 17.73 -38.47
CA ASP A 137 -56.64 18.99 -37.77
C ASP A 137 -55.86 18.70 -36.48
N LYS A 138 -55.34 19.78 -35.89
CA LYS A 138 -54.40 19.88 -34.75
C LYS A 138 -54.91 19.31 -33.41
N LEU A 139 -53.94 19.06 -32.51
CA LEU A 139 -53.81 19.50 -31.09
C LEU A 139 -53.12 18.37 -30.27
N SER A 140 -51.83 18.47 -29.94
CA SER A 140 -51.14 19.23 -28.87
C SER A 140 -51.11 18.53 -27.50
N GLU A 141 -49.88 18.46 -27.00
CA GLU A 141 -49.27 18.00 -25.74
C GLU A 141 -50.00 18.23 -24.39
N GLY A 142 -49.54 17.44 -23.39
CA GLY A 142 -49.76 17.55 -21.93
C GLY A 142 -50.64 16.42 -21.40
N ASP A 143 -50.38 15.68 -20.32
CA ASP A 143 -49.44 15.74 -19.20
C ASP A 143 -49.42 14.35 -18.52
N LEU A 144 -48.36 14.03 -17.77
CA LEU A 144 -48.32 12.91 -16.81
C LEU A 144 -49.15 13.24 -15.56
N PRO A 145 -49.74 12.23 -14.86
CA PRO A 145 -49.17 11.90 -13.54
C PRO A 145 -49.34 10.43 -13.03
N GLU A 146 -48.35 10.02 -12.23
CA GLU A 146 -48.35 9.26 -10.96
C GLU A 146 -49.28 8.04 -10.64
N ASN A 147 -48.56 6.97 -10.24
CA ASN A 147 -48.64 6.16 -9.00
C ASN A 147 -49.77 5.16 -8.66
N ASP A 148 -49.26 3.95 -8.36
CA ASP A 148 -49.58 3.01 -7.27
C ASP A 148 -50.81 2.08 -7.33
N LYS A 149 -50.52 0.76 -7.25
CA LYS A 149 -51.11 -0.19 -6.28
C LYS A 149 -50.52 -1.61 -6.37
N LEU A 150 -49.68 -1.93 -5.38
CA LEU A 150 -49.73 -3.08 -4.47
C LEU A 150 -49.96 -4.55 -4.95
N ASN A 151 -48.91 -5.35 -4.72
CA ASN A 151 -48.77 -6.48 -3.77
C ASN A 151 -49.30 -7.92 -4.05
N LYS A 152 -48.36 -8.84 -3.75
CA LYS A 152 -48.46 -10.19 -3.11
C LYS A 152 -48.94 -11.37 -3.96
N HIS A 153 -48.06 -12.37 -4.14
CA HIS A 153 -48.10 -13.60 -3.35
C HIS A 153 -46.78 -14.40 -3.45
N ASP A 154 -46.57 -15.20 -2.41
CA ASP A 154 -45.32 -15.71 -1.82
C ASP A 154 -45.19 -17.24 -2.03
N LYS A 155 -43.95 -17.76 -1.89
CA LYS A 155 -43.54 -19.08 -1.31
C LYS A 155 -43.65 -20.38 -2.16
N LEU A 156 -42.51 -21.04 -2.47
CA LEU A 156 -41.75 -22.08 -1.71
C LEU A 156 -42.43 -23.46 -1.76
N CYS A 157 -41.84 -24.64 -1.94
CA CYS A 157 -40.51 -25.27 -1.85
C CYS A 157 -40.51 -26.44 -2.87
N GLY A 158 -39.43 -27.00 -3.42
CA GLY A 158 -38.23 -27.56 -2.77
C GLY A 158 -38.28 -29.10 -2.83
N GLY A 159 -37.18 -29.76 -3.22
CA GLY A 159 -37.06 -31.22 -3.20
C GLY A 159 -35.76 -31.73 -3.82
N ASN A 160 -34.76 -31.98 -2.96
CA ASN A 160 -33.54 -32.77 -3.22
C ASN A 160 -33.87 -34.16 -3.78
N LEU A 161 -32.91 -34.79 -4.47
CA LEU A 161 -32.55 -36.20 -4.29
C LEU A 161 -31.19 -36.49 -4.96
N HIS A 162 -30.23 -36.92 -4.13
CA HIS A 162 -29.05 -37.70 -4.52
C HIS A 162 -29.12 -38.97 -3.67
N GLU A 163 -29.05 -40.15 -4.26
CA GLU A 163 -28.43 -41.38 -3.72
C GLU A 163 -28.46 -42.48 -4.80
N HIS A 164 -27.31 -43.15 -4.99
CA HIS A 164 -27.03 -44.59 -5.28
C HIS A 164 -27.91 -45.37 -6.29
N ASP A 165 -27.45 -46.31 -7.13
CA ASP A 165 -26.27 -47.17 -7.14
C ASP A 165 -26.18 -47.94 -8.50
N LYS A 166 -24.95 -48.34 -8.84
CA LYS A 166 -24.47 -49.61 -9.46
C LYS A 166 -25.38 -50.54 -10.32
N LEU A 167 -24.84 -50.83 -11.51
CA LEU A 167 -24.50 -52.14 -12.14
C LEU A 167 -25.57 -53.21 -12.49
N ASN A 168 -25.26 -53.86 -13.62
CA ASN A 168 -25.64 -55.18 -14.18
C ASN A 168 -26.70 -55.15 -15.29
N GLU A 169 -26.39 -55.47 -16.55
CA GLU A 169 -25.91 -56.73 -17.18
C GLU A 169 -27.07 -57.57 -17.75
N HIS A 170 -26.90 -57.93 -19.04
CA HIS A 170 -27.53 -59.01 -19.81
C HIS A 170 -29.06 -59.03 -19.98
N ASP A 171 -29.52 -58.92 -21.24
CA ASP A 171 -30.06 -60.11 -21.91
C ASP A 171 -30.16 -59.96 -23.43
N GLU A 172 -29.95 -61.10 -24.08
CA GLU A 172 -29.80 -61.34 -25.51
C GLU A 172 -31.14 -61.57 -26.25
N LEU A 173 -31.12 -61.28 -27.56
CA LEU A 173 -31.64 -62.04 -28.71
C LEU A 173 -33.05 -62.68 -28.68
N SER A 174 -33.88 -62.30 -29.67
CA SER A 174 -34.44 -63.22 -30.70
C SER A 174 -35.35 -62.42 -31.65
N GLU A 175 -35.05 -62.32 -32.95
CA GLU A 175 -35.62 -63.14 -34.05
C GLU A 175 -37.17 -63.27 -34.00
N GLY A 176 -37.97 -62.95 -35.02
CA GLY A 176 -37.74 -62.53 -36.39
C GLY A 176 -39.07 -62.51 -37.20
N LYS A 177 -38.89 -62.36 -38.52
CA LYS A 177 -39.81 -62.57 -39.66
C LYS A 177 -40.58 -61.38 -40.26
N LEU A 178 -40.29 -61.28 -41.56
CA LEU A 178 -40.67 -60.35 -42.63
C LEU A 178 -42.06 -60.62 -43.26
N SER A 179 -42.38 -59.69 -44.17
CA SER A 179 -43.32 -59.74 -45.31
C SER A 179 -44.74 -59.27 -45.00
N GLU A 180 -45.43 -58.46 -45.80
CA GLU A 180 -45.17 -57.90 -47.14
C GLU A 180 -46.23 -56.80 -47.36
N GLY A 181 -45.90 -55.74 -48.10
CA GLY A 181 -46.88 -54.73 -48.52
C GLY A 181 -46.27 -53.39 -48.91
N ASN A 182 -45.76 -53.28 -50.15
CA ASN A 182 -45.60 -52.00 -50.86
C ASN A 182 -46.89 -51.74 -51.69
N PRO A 183 -47.14 -50.55 -52.28
CA PRO A 183 -46.48 -49.25 -52.13
C PRO A 183 -47.46 -48.05 -52.02
N THR A 184 -47.01 -46.91 -51.50
CA THR A 184 -47.37 -45.61 -52.12
C THR A 184 -46.20 -44.65 -51.96
N GLU A 185 -45.64 -44.25 -53.10
CA GLU A 185 -44.74 -43.12 -53.23
C GLU A 185 -45.45 -41.84 -52.76
N GLU A 186 -45.03 -41.30 -51.62
CA GLU A 186 -45.20 -39.88 -51.33
C GLU A 186 -43.82 -39.22 -51.34
N ASN A 187 -43.64 -38.38 -52.37
CA ASN A 187 -42.57 -37.41 -52.52
C ASN A 187 -42.36 -36.60 -51.22
N LYS A 188 -41.40 -37.00 -50.39
CA LYS A 188 -40.77 -36.07 -49.43
C LYS A 188 -39.69 -35.30 -50.19
N SER A 189 -40.04 -34.12 -50.66
CA SER A 189 -39.07 -33.12 -51.09
C SER A 189 -38.09 -32.88 -49.95
N THR A 190 -36.84 -33.29 -50.13
CA THR A 190 -35.72 -32.84 -49.31
C THR A 190 -35.57 -31.33 -49.51
N HIS A 191 -36.19 -30.54 -48.64
CA HIS A 191 -35.95 -29.11 -48.57
C HIS A 191 -34.49 -28.87 -48.19
N GLN A 192 -33.67 -28.40 -49.13
CA GLN A 192 -32.35 -27.85 -48.81
C GLN A 192 -32.58 -26.55 -48.03
N LEU A 193 -32.32 -26.59 -46.72
CA LEU A 193 -32.26 -25.41 -45.87
C LEU A 193 -31.20 -24.44 -46.43
N GLU A 194 -31.48 -23.15 -46.41
CA GLU A 194 -30.52 -22.14 -46.84
C GLU A 194 -29.24 -22.18 -45.96
N PRO A 195 -28.05 -21.91 -46.52
CA PRO A 195 -26.82 -21.92 -45.76
C PRO A 195 -26.83 -20.86 -44.65
N ILE A 196 -26.65 -21.30 -43.40
CA ILE A 196 -26.62 -20.43 -42.21
C ILE A 196 -25.20 -20.30 -41.65
N SER A 197 -24.83 -19.11 -41.19
CA SER A 197 -23.53 -18.83 -40.57
C SER A 197 -23.65 -18.30 -39.14
N ALA A 198 -22.70 -18.64 -38.29
CA ALA A 198 -22.49 -17.95 -37.02
C ALA A 198 -21.65 -16.68 -37.28
N LEU A 199 -22.19 -15.50 -36.97
CA LEU A 199 -21.45 -14.25 -37.10
C LEU A 199 -20.68 -13.98 -35.80
N VAL A 200 -19.35 -13.98 -35.88
CA VAL A 200 -18.46 -13.79 -34.73
C VAL A 200 -17.70 -12.48 -34.85
N TRP A 201 -17.46 -11.83 -33.71
CA TRP A 201 -16.57 -10.67 -33.63
C TRP A 201 -15.26 -10.99 -32.90
N THR A 202 -14.14 -10.43 -33.36
CA THR A 202 -12.85 -10.48 -32.67
C THR A 202 -12.04 -9.22 -32.89
N SER A 203 -11.37 -8.74 -31.82
CA SER A 203 -10.38 -7.67 -31.89
C SER A 203 -8.98 -8.18 -32.28
N THR A 204 -8.79 -9.50 -32.39
CA THR A 204 -7.50 -10.14 -32.71
C THR A 204 -7.62 -11.16 -33.86
N PRO A 205 -7.87 -10.71 -35.11
CA PRO A 205 -8.07 -11.61 -36.26
C PRO A 205 -7.02 -12.71 -36.40
N TRP A 206 -5.74 -12.43 -36.12
CA TRP A 206 -4.65 -13.41 -36.18
C TRP A 206 -4.91 -14.70 -35.35
N THR A 207 -5.73 -14.65 -34.30
CA THR A 207 -6.07 -15.81 -33.44
C THR A 207 -7.10 -16.75 -34.09
N LEU A 208 -7.74 -16.37 -35.20
CA LEU A 208 -8.69 -17.21 -35.94
C LEU A 208 -8.05 -18.49 -36.49
N ALA A 209 -6.73 -18.48 -36.70
CA ALA A 209 -5.93 -19.67 -37.04
C ALA A 209 -6.02 -20.77 -35.96
N SER A 210 -6.34 -20.38 -34.74
CA SER A 210 -6.36 -21.23 -33.55
C SER A 210 -7.77 -21.51 -33.03
N ASN A 211 -8.80 -21.14 -33.80
CA ASN A 211 -10.19 -21.39 -33.42
C ASN A 211 -10.48 -22.91 -33.30
N ARG A 212 -11.13 -23.30 -32.20
CA ARG A 212 -11.53 -24.69 -31.90
C ARG A 212 -13.00 -24.84 -31.49
N ALA A 213 -13.67 -23.76 -31.11
CA ALA A 213 -15.10 -23.73 -30.78
C ALA A 213 -15.69 -22.32 -30.99
N ILE A 214 -17.00 -22.20 -30.93
CA ILE A 214 -17.69 -20.89 -30.76
C ILE A 214 -18.44 -20.93 -29.44
N CYS A 215 -18.14 -19.99 -28.54
CA CYS A 215 -18.88 -19.84 -27.30
C CYS A 215 -20.13 -18.98 -27.50
N ILE A 216 -21.24 -19.46 -26.93
CA ILE A 216 -22.51 -18.76 -26.77
C ILE A 216 -22.89 -18.77 -25.28
N ASN A 217 -23.83 -17.92 -24.87
CA ASN A 217 -24.42 -18.00 -23.53
C ASN A 217 -25.80 -18.65 -23.64
N GLU A 218 -26.02 -19.77 -22.96
CA GLU A 218 -27.27 -20.53 -23.06
C GLU A 218 -28.51 -19.74 -22.60
N ASN A 219 -28.30 -18.75 -21.71
CA ASN A 219 -29.36 -17.92 -21.14
C ASN A 219 -29.59 -16.61 -21.93
N LEU A 220 -28.77 -16.32 -22.94
CA LEU A 220 -29.00 -15.18 -23.83
C LEU A 220 -29.96 -15.56 -24.94
N LYS A 221 -30.66 -14.55 -25.45
CA LYS A 221 -31.53 -14.69 -26.61
C LYS A 221 -30.77 -14.35 -27.90
N TYR A 222 -31.07 -15.12 -28.94
CA TYR A 222 -30.48 -15.03 -30.27
C TYR A 222 -31.58 -14.92 -31.31
N THR A 223 -31.25 -14.30 -32.44
CA THR A 223 -32.14 -14.08 -33.57
C THR A 223 -31.43 -14.44 -34.88
N LEU A 224 -32.20 -14.60 -35.94
CA LEU A 224 -31.71 -14.78 -37.30
C LEU A 224 -31.83 -13.48 -38.08
N VAL A 225 -30.76 -13.16 -38.79
CA VAL A 225 -30.67 -12.02 -39.69
C VAL A 225 -30.21 -12.47 -41.06
N GLU A 226 -30.54 -11.70 -42.08
CA GLU A 226 -30.21 -12.04 -43.46
C GLU A 226 -29.82 -10.78 -44.24
N SER A 227 -28.95 -10.95 -45.22
CA SER A 227 -28.73 -9.98 -46.28
C SER A 227 -28.41 -10.70 -47.58
N ASP A 228 -28.69 -10.06 -48.72
CA ASP A 228 -28.44 -10.64 -50.04
C ASP A 228 -26.95 -10.98 -50.26
N GLU A 229 -26.04 -10.23 -49.65
CA GLU A 229 -24.59 -10.43 -49.78
C GLU A 229 -24.03 -11.50 -48.83
N ASP A 230 -24.55 -11.60 -47.61
CA ASP A 230 -23.96 -12.42 -46.56
C ASP A 230 -24.73 -13.68 -46.19
N GLY A 231 -25.96 -13.83 -46.69
CA GLY A 231 -26.87 -14.92 -46.36
C GLY A 231 -27.41 -14.84 -44.93
N MET A 232 -27.97 -15.95 -44.47
CA MET A 232 -28.58 -16.06 -43.14
C MET A 232 -27.50 -16.21 -42.05
N MET A 233 -27.63 -15.46 -40.96
CA MET A 233 -26.68 -15.41 -39.86
C MET A 233 -27.34 -15.45 -38.49
N ILE A 234 -26.64 -16.05 -37.52
CA ILE A 234 -27.01 -16.06 -36.10
C ILE A 234 -26.31 -14.90 -35.40
N VAL A 235 -27.07 -14.09 -34.66
CA VAL A 235 -26.58 -13.01 -33.78
C VAL A 235 -27.37 -13.00 -32.47
N ALA A 236 -26.77 -12.52 -31.38
CA ALA A 236 -27.54 -12.28 -30.16
C ALA A 236 -28.53 -11.12 -30.39
N SER A 237 -29.78 -11.27 -29.92
CA SER A 237 -30.82 -10.23 -30.10
C SER A 237 -30.37 -8.88 -29.56
N SER A 238 -29.66 -8.89 -28.42
CA SER A 238 -29.10 -7.69 -27.79
C SER A 238 -28.00 -6.97 -28.58
N CYS A 239 -27.39 -7.64 -29.57
CA CYS A 239 -26.33 -7.08 -30.42
C CYS A 239 -26.85 -6.67 -31.80
N LEU A 240 -28.13 -6.88 -32.10
CA LEU A 240 -28.71 -6.69 -33.42
C LEU A 240 -28.52 -5.26 -33.95
N ASP A 241 -28.83 -4.26 -33.12
CA ASP A 241 -28.72 -2.85 -33.54
C ASP A 241 -27.28 -2.46 -33.85
N ALA A 242 -26.33 -2.93 -33.04
CA ALA A 242 -24.90 -2.70 -33.30
C ALA A 242 -24.46 -3.37 -34.61
N VAL A 243 -24.92 -4.60 -34.90
CA VAL A 243 -24.61 -5.30 -36.16
C VAL A 243 -25.26 -4.59 -37.35
N ARG A 244 -26.51 -4.09 -37.22
CA ARG A 244 -27.20 -3.31 -38.26
C ARG A 244 -26.49 -2.01 -38.63
N GLN A 245 -25.86 -1.35 -37.65
CA GLN A 245 -25.09 -0.12 -37.90
C GLN A 245 -23.84 -0.37 -38.77
N LEU A 246 -23.28 -1.59 -38.74
CA LEU A 246 -22.11 -1.93 -39.55
C LEU A 246 -22.46 -2.12 -41.03
N LYS A 247 -23.67 -2.59 -41.32
CA LYS A 247 -24.15 -2.84 -42.68
C LYS A 247 -25.65 -2.55 -42.79
N PRO A 248 -26.02 -1.31 -43.19
CA PRO A 248 -27.40 -0.94 -43.43
C PRO A 248 -28.03 -1.85 -44.50
N GLY A 249 -29.18 -2.45 -44.21
CA GLY A 249 -29.84 -3.43 -45.11
C GLY A 249 -30.00 -4.84 -44.53
N LEU A 250 -29.50 -5.08 -43.31
CA LEU A 250 -29.67 -6.35 -42.59
C LEU A 250 -31.15 -6.55 -42.18
N ARG A 251 -31.82 -7.55 -42.75
CA ARG A 251 -33.19 -7.93 -42.41
C ARG A 251 -33.21 -8.90 -41.23
N GLU A 252 -34.07 -8.67 -40.26
CA GLU A 252 -34.34 -9.63 -39.19
C GLU A 252 -35.49 -10.55 -39.58
N LEU A 253 -35.36 -11.84 -39.29
CA LEU A 253 -36.31 -12.87 -39.73
C LEU A 253 -37.44 -13.15 -38.75
N GLY A 254 -37.61 -12.29 -37.73
CA GLY A 254 -38.75 -12.33 -36.80
C GLY A 254 -38.79 -13.56 -35.88
N VAL A 255 -37.67 -14.25 -35.69
CA VAL A 255 -37.53 -15.38 -34.76
C VAL A 255 -36.57 -15.03 -33.64
N GLU A 256 -36.88 -15.47 -32.42
CA GLU A 256 -36.03 -15.30 -31.25
C GLU A 256 -36.01 -16.60 -30.45
N PHE A 257 -34.82 -17.07 -30.09
CA PHE A 257 -34.60 -18.36 -29.43
C PHE A 257 -33.51 -18.27 -28.36
N ALA A 258 -33.49 -19.23 -27.44
CA ALA A 258 -32.51 -19.25 -26.36
C ALA A 258 -31.16 -19.82 -26.86
N GLY A 259 -30.06 -19.41 -26.25
CA GLY A 259 -28.73 -19.91 -26.60
C GLY A 259 -28.59 -21.43 -26.42
N CYS A 260 -29.33 -22.03 -25.48
CA CYS A 260 -29.39 -23.48 -25.32
C CYS A 260 -29.86 -24.21 -26.59
N ASP A 261 -30.68 -23.56 -27.41
CA ASP A 261 -31.18 -24.13 -28.66
C ASP A 261 -30.08 -24.23 -29.72
N ILE A 262 -29.00 -23.43 -29.62
CA ILE A 262 -27.84 -23.51 -30.51
C ILE A 262 -26.95 -24.71 -30.12
N LEU A 263 -26.90 -25.08 -28.84
CA LEU A 263 -26.05 -26.14 -28.33
C LEU A 263 -26.35 -27.47 -29.04
N GLY A 264 -25.29 -28.20 -29.40
CA GLY A 264 -25.41 -29.41 -30.22
C GLY A 264 -25.22 -29.18 -31.72
N SER A 265 -25.32 -27.93 -32.20
CA SER A 265 -24.94 -27.56 -33.58
C SER A 265 -23.43 -27.74 -33.83
N ARG A 266 -23.04 -27.79 -35.10
CA ARG A 266 -21.63 -27.86 -35.55
C ARG A 266 -21.36 -26.87 -36.68
N TYR A 267 -20.19 -26.24 -36.63
CA TYR A 267 -19.73 -25.33 -37.66
C TYR A 267 -18.39 -25.80 -38.23
N VAL A 268 -17.95 -25.20 -39.33
CA VAL A 268 -16.60 -25.39 -39.88
C VAL A 268 -15.86 -24.08 -39.95
N ASN A 269 -14.54 -24.13 -39.78
CA ASN A 269 -13.66 -23.00 -40.01
C ASN A 269 -12.87 -23.22 -41.32
N PRO A 270 -13.24 -22.56 -42.43
CA PRO A 270 -12.54 -22.67 -43.70
C PRO A 270 -11.04 -22.34 -43.64
N LEU A 271 -10.58 -21.57 -42.64
CA LEU A 271 -9.17 -21.21 -42.47
C LEU A 271 -8.28 -22.39 -42.07
N VAL A 272 -8.82 -23.42 -41.41
CA VAL A 272 -8.05 -24.54 -40.83
C VAL A 272 -8.10 -25.83 -41.65
N GLY A 273 -8.86 -25.86 -42.75
CA GLY A 273 -8.96 -26.96 -43.74
C GLY A 273 -8.50 -28.35 -43.28
N GLY A 274 -9.44 -29.24 -42.93
CA GLY A 274 -9.21 -30.69 -42.77
C GLY A 274 -7.93 -31.10 -42.02
N GLY A 275 -7.86 -30.80 -40.71
CA GLY A 275 -6.96 -31.43 -39.73
C GLY A 275 -5.43 -31.33 -39.94
N ALA A 276 -4.71 -30.87 -38.91
CA ALA A 276 -3.26 -31.01 -38.83
C ALA A 276 -2.89 -32.51 -38.72
N GLY A 277 -2.51 -33.14 -39.84
CA GLY A 277 -2.11 -34.54 -39.91
C GLY A 277 -2.49 -35.29 -41.20
N ALA A 278 -3.28 -34.69 -42.10
CA ALA A 278 -3.67 -35.38 -43.34
C ALA A 278 -2.54 -35.35 -44.39
N THR A 279 -1.93 -36.50 -44.60
CA THR A 279 -1.37 -36.90 -45.90
C THR A 279 -2.41 -36.68 -47.01
N GLU A 280 -1.93 -36.42 -48.22
CA GLU A 280 -2.59 -35.95 -49.46
C GLU A 280 -3.89 -36.69 -49.91
N THR A 281 -4.90 -36.74 -49.05
CA THR A 281 -6.25 -37.18 -49.38
C THR A 281 -7.22 -36.15 -48.81
N VAL A 282 -8.10 -35.64 -49.68
CA VAL A 282 -9.15 -34.65 -49.39
C VAL A 282 -10.08 -35.19 -48.28
N GLY A 283 -9.73 -34.95 -47.02
CA GLY A 283 -10.52 -35.31 -45.85
C GLY A 283 -11.67 -34.32 -45.63
N SER A 284 -12.80 -34.79 -45.09
CA SER A 284 -13.96 -33.94 -44.81
C SER A 284 -13.61 -32.77 -43.87
N PRO A 285 -14.27 -31.61 -44.00
CA PRO A 285 -14.07 -30.48 -43.10
C PRO A 285 -14.19 -30.89 -41.62
N THR A 286 -13.27 -30.44 -40.76
CA THR A 286 -13.35 -30.71 -39.33
C THR A 286 -14.51 -29.91 -38.72
N GLU A 287 -15.56 -30.61 -38.31
CA GLU A 287 -16.67 -30.02 -37.57
C GLU A 287 -16.24 -29.60 -36.15
N MET A 288 -16.60 -28.38 -35.75
CA MET A 288 -16.29 -27.79 -34.45
C MET A 288 -17.58 -27.49 -33.65
N PRO A 289 -17.52 -27.56 -32.31
CA PRO A 289 -18.71 -27.41 -31.46
C PRO A 289 -19.04 -25.95 -31.13
N PHE A 290 -20.32 -25.71 -30.87
CA PHE A 290 -20.76 -24.58 -30.04
C PHE A 290 -20.73 -24.98 -28.56
N LEU A 291 -20.22 -24.10 -27.71
CA LEU A 291 -20.06 -24.35 -26.27
C LEU A 291 -20.74 -23.27 -25.45
N HIS A 292 -21.16 -23.62 -24.24
CA HIS A 292 -21.59 -22.63 -23.25
C HIS A 292 -20.37 -21.89 -22.67
N GLY A 293 -20.39 -20.56 -22.74
CA GLY A 293 -19.41 -19.68 -22.10
C GLY A 293 -20.10 -18.57 -21.31
N SER A 294 -19.99 -18.62 -19.97
CA SER A 294 -20.53 -17.57 -19.09
C SER A 294 -19.84 -16.21 -19.24
N HIS A 295 -18.65 -16.18 -19.85
CA HIS A 295 -17.94 -14.95 -20.23
C HIS A 295 -18.57 -14.24 -21.44
N VAL A 296 -19.49 -14.89 -22.17
CA VAL A 296 -20.24 -14.26 -23.26
C VAL A 296 -21.38 -13.44 -22.66
N THR A 297 -21.28 -12.12 -22.78
CA THR A 297 -22.23 -11.15 -22.22
C THR A 297 -23.10 -10.49 -23.29
N ALA A 298 -24.25 -9.93 -22.88
CA ALA A 298 -25.09 -9.13 -23.75
C ALA A 298 -24.38 -7.84 -24.22
N GLY A 299 -24.64 -7.40 -25.45
CA GLY A 299 -24.25 -6.09 -25.96
C GLY A 299 -22.78 -5.89 -26.40
N THR A 300 -21.97 -6.95 -26.50
CA THR A 300 -20.59 -6.86 -27.03
C THR A 300 -20.41 -7.72 -28.28
N GLY A 301 -19.83 -7.14 -29.34
CA GLY A 301 -19.59 -7.83 -30.59
C GLY A 301 -20.88 -8.32 -31.24
N THR A 302 -21.04 -9.63 -31.36
CA THR A 302 -22.22 -10.29 -31.96
C THR A 302 -22.97 -11.18 -30.98
N GLY A 303 -22.45 -11.36 -29.76
CA GLY A 303 -22.90 -12.37 -28.79
C GLY A 303 -22.49 -13.82 -29.14
N LEU A 304 -21.65 -14.01 -30.16
CA LEU A 304 -20.96 -15.26 -30.45
C LEU A 304 -19.45 -14.99 -30.48
N VAL A 305 -18.68 -15.77 -29.70
CA VAL A 305 -17.24 -15.54 -29.50
C VAL A 305 -16.45 -16.71 -30.07
N HIS A 306 -15.52 -16.47 -31.01
CA HIS A 306 -14.63 -17.54 -31.44
C HIS A 306 -13.73 -17.90 -30.26
N THR A 307 -13.50 -19.20 -30.07
CA THR A 307 -12.74 -19.70 -28.94
C THR A 307 -11.43 -20.29 -29.44
N ALA A 308 -10.32 -19.68 -29.05
CA ALA A 308 -8.96 -20.09 -29.37
C ALA A 308 -8.20 -20.39 -28.07
N PRO A 309 -8.26 -21.64 -27.56
CA PRO A 309 -7.73 -22.00 -26.23
C PRO A 309 -6.22 -21.82 -26.07
N GLY A 310 -5.48 -21.58 -27.14
CA GLY A 310 -4.08 -21.19 -27.08
C GLY A 310 -3.83 -19.70 -26.84
N HIS A 311 -4.85 -18.83 -26.87
CA HIS A 311 -4.69 -17.37 -26.90
C HIS A 311 -5.67 -16.61 -25.99
N GLY A 312 -6.49 -17.30 -25.21
CA GLY A 312 -7.41 -16.71 -24.24
C GLY A 312 -7.52 -17.57 -22.98
N GLN A 313 -7.60 -16.93 -21.81
CA GLN A 313 -7.73 -17.65 -20.54
C GLN A 313 -9.11 -18.27 -20.38
N ASP A 314 -10.17 -17.54 -20.69
CA ASP A 314 -11.55 -18.06 -20.65
C ASP A 314 -11.75 -19.14 -21.71
N ASP A 315 -11.20 -18.93 -22.91
CA ASP A 315 -11.18 -19.92 -23.99
C ASP A 315 -10.55 -21.24 -23.53
N TYR A 316 -9.40 -21.16 -22.88
CA TYR A 316 -8.69 -22.32 -22.33
C TYR A 316 -9.54 -23.04 -21.29
N LEU A 317 -10.13 -22.32 -20.33
CA LEU A 317 -10.94 -22.93 -19.27
C LEU A 317 -12.17 -23.63 -19.82
N VAL A 318 -12.88 -23.02 -20.78
CA VAL A 318 -14.05 -23.65 -21.42
C VAL A 318 -13.61 -24.87 -22.22
N CYS A 319 -12.63 -24.74 -23.12
CA CYS A 319 -12.13 -25.85 -23.93
C CYS A 319 -11.60 -27.02 -23.09
N ARG A 320 -10.87 -26.73 -22.00
CA ARG A 320 -10.34 -27.75 -21.08
C ARG A 320 -11.44 -28.62 -20.48
N ARG A 321 -12.59 -28.04 -20.10
CA ARG A 321 -13.75 -28.80 -19.59
C ARG A 321 -14.35 -29.76 -20.61
N HIS A 322 -14.12 -29.49 -21.90
CA HIS A 322 -14.59 -30.32 -23.01
C HIS A 322 -13.47 -31.16 -23.67
N GLY A 323 -12.30 -31.27 -23.03
CA GLY A 323 -11.18 -32.08 -23.54
C GLY A 323 -10.51 -31.52 -24.80
N ILE A 324 -10.71 -30.23 -25.12
CA ILE A 324 -10.10 -29.57 -26.28
C ILE A 324 -8.74 -28.98 -25.89
N ALA A 325 -7.67 -29.48 -26.49
CA ALA A 325 -6.30 -29.03 -26.23
C ALA A 325 -6.04 -27.60 -26.75
N PRO A 326 -5.19 -26.81 -26.05
CA PRO A 326 -4.74 -25.52 -26.57
C PRO A 326 -3.93 -25.71 -27.86
N TYR A 327 -4.11 -24.79 -28.81
CA TYR A 327 -3.32 -24.75 -30.04
C TYR A 327 -2.84 -23.32 -30.27
N SER A 328 -1.53 -23.13 -30.40
CA SER A 328 -0.89 -21.82 -30.43
C SER A 328 0.28 -21.82 -31.44
N PRO A 329 0.02 -21.63 -32.74
CA PRO A 329 1.03 -21.66 -33.78
C PRO A 329 1.81 -20.33 -33.82
N VAL A 330 2.41 -19.94 -32.69
CA VAL A 330 3.12 -18.66 -32.51
C VAL A 330 4.43 -18.86 -31.75
N ASP A 331 5.54 -18.44 -32.35
CA ASP A 331 6.91 -18.58 -31.82
C ASP A 331 7.23 -17.61 -30.67
N ALA A 332 8.42 -17.74 -30.08
CA ALA A 332 9.00 -16.86 -29.03
C ALA A 332 8.96 -15.36 -29.35
N ARG A 333 8.94 -15.00 -30.65
CA ARG A 333 9.02 -13.64 -31.18
C ARG A 333 7.70 -13.13 -31.72
N GLY A 334 6.60 -13.84 -31.45
CA GLY A 334 5.27 -13.46 -31.91
C GLY A 334 5.08 -13.64 -33.41
N ARG A 335 5.75 -14.61 -34.03
CA ARG A 335 5.58 -14.96 -35.44
C ARG A 335 4.82 -16.27 -35.59
N PHE A 336 4.02 -16.38 -36.63
CA PHE A 336 3.39 -17.66 -36.95
C PHE A 336 4.43 -18.76 -37.20
N THR A 337 4.17 -19.96 -36.68
CA THR A 337 5.03 -21.14 -36.88
C THR A 337 4.64 -21.92 -38.14
N ALA A 338 5.49 -22.88 -38.54
CA ALA A 338 5.30 -23.66 -39.78
C ALA A 338 4.20 -24.73 -39.67
N ASP A 339 3.70 -24.99 -38.47
CA ASP A 339 2.61 -25.92 -38.14
C ASP A 339 1.22 -25.36 -38.46
N LEU A 340 1.12 -24.14 -38.99
CA LEU A 340 -0.13 -23.56 -39.47
C LEU A 340 -0.88 -24.51 -40.43
N PRO A 341 -2.22 -24.54 -40.35
CA PRO A 341 -3.05 -25.36 -41.22
C PRO A 341 -2.90 -24.94 -42.69
N GLY A 342 -3.18 -25.86 -43.62
CA GLY A 342 -2.87 -25.75 -45.05
C GLY A 342 -3.08 -24.36 -45.68
N PRO A 343 -4.30 -23.80 -45.62
CA PRO A 343 -4.58 -22.49 -46.21
C PRO A 343 -3.72 -21.34 -45.64
N LEU A 344 -3.20 -21.47 -44.43
CA LEU A 344 -2.47 -20.40 -43.73
C LEU A 344 -0.95 -20.58 -43.79
N ARG A 345 -0.42 -21.65 -44.40
CA ARG A 345 1.02 -21.95 -44.39
C ARG A 345 1.91 -20.84 -44.95
N ASP A 346 1.42 -20.05 -45.91
CA ASP A 346 2.13 -18.90 -46.48
C ASP A 346 2.35 -17.76 -45.48
N MET A 347 1.72 -17.82 -44.30
CA MET A 347 1.84 -16.83 -43.24
C MET A 347 2.94 -17.15 -42.23
N ALA A 348 3.57 -18.33 -42.32
CA ALA A 348 4.65 -18.73 -41.44
C ALA A 348 5.79 -17.69 -41.43
N GLY A 349 6.27 -17.34 -40.25
CA GLY A 349 7.30 -16.31 -40.03
C GLY A 349 6.78 -14.86 -39.96
N LEU A 350 5.50 -14.59 -40.28
CA LEU A 350 4.93 -13.24 -40.15
C LEU A 350 4.59 -12.91 -38.69
N LYS A 351 4.92 -11.69 -38.24
CA LYS A 351 4.56 -11.19 -36.90
C LYS A 351 3.04 -11.04 -36.75
N VAL A 352 2.46 -11.69 -35.75
CA VAL A 352 0.99 -11.80 -35.57
C VAL A 352 0.29 -10.48 -35.31
N LEU A 353 0.94 -9.52 -34.63
CA LEU A 353 0.35 -8.21 -34.33
C LEU A 353 0.50 -7.17 -35.45
N THR A 354 1.15 -7.52 -36.57
CA THR A 354 1.39 -6.61 -37.70
C THR A 354 0.99 -7.27 -39.00
N ARG A 355 1.96 -7.56 -39.90
CA ARG A 355 1.72 -8.17 -41.22
C ARG A 355 0.93 -9.48 -41.15
N GLY A 356 1.12 -10.27 -40.08
CA GLY A 356 0.35 -11.50 -39.87
C GLY A 356 -1.14 -11.24 -39.67
N ASN A 357 -1.51 -10.19 -38.93
CA ASN A 357 -2.91 -9.80 -38.75
C ASN A 357 -3.52 -9.31 -40.07
N ASP A 358 -2.79 -8.47 -40.80
CA ASP A 358 -3.25 -7.94 -42.09
C ASP A 358 -3.50 -9.07 -43.09
N ARG A 359 -2.56 -10.01 -43.18
CA ARG A 359 -2.67 -11.17 -44.06
C ARG A 359 -3.82 -12.10 -43.65
N MET A 360 -4.11 -12.21 -42.35
CA MET A 360 -5.27 -12.97 -41.86
C MET A 360 -6.59 -12.33 -42.33
N ILE A 361 -6.71 -11.01 -42.23
CA ILE A 361 -7.90 -10.28 -42.71
C ILE A 361 -8.07 -10.47 -44.22
N ASP A 362 -6.99 -10.38 -45.00
CA ASP A 362 -7.03 -10.65 -46.44
C ASP A 362 -7.48 -12.08 -46.75
N ARG A 363 -7.05 -13.05 -45.94
CA ARG A 363 -7.49 -14.45 -46.10
C ARG A 363 -8.98 -14.60 -45.81
N VAL A 364 -9.46 -14.04 -44.71
CA VAL A 364 -10.89 -14.04 -44.33
C VAL A 364 -11.75 -13.41 -45.43
N ARG A 365 -11.27 -12.34 -46.09
CA ARG A 365 -11.93 -11.74 -47.26
C ARG A 365 -11.94 -12.66 -48.47
N SER A 366 -10.79 -13.24 -48.81
CA SER A 366 -10.66 -14.13 -49.98
C SER A 366 -11.52 -15.40 -49.90
N LEU A 367 -11.86 -15.83 -48.68
CA LEU A 367 -12.72 -16.99 -48.42
C LEU A 367 -14.20 -16.61 -48.25
N GLY A 368 -14.59 -15.36 -48.50
CA GLY A 368 -15.98 -14.89 -48.37
C GLY A 368 -16.53 -14.89 -46.94
N MET A 369 -15.65 -15.02 -45.94
CA MET A 369 -16.03 -15.07 -44.52
C MET A 369 -16.17 -13.66 -43.90
N CYS A 370 -15.61 -12.64 -44.53
CA CYS A 370 -15.59 -11.28 -43.98
C CYS A 370 -16.97 -10.61 -44.08
N PHE A 371 -17.58 -10.27 -42.94
CA PHE A 371 -18.78 -9.44 -42.88
C PHE A 371 -18.41 -7.95 -42.80
N HIS A 372 -17.52 -7.58 -41.87
CA HIS A 372 -17.09 -6.20 -41.66
C HIS A 372 -15.69 -6.16 -41.02
N VAL A 373 -14.93 -5.09 -41.25
CA VAL A 373 -13.63 -4.84 -40.57
C VAL A 373 -13.61 -3.39 -40.08
N ASP A 374 -13.49 -3.23 -38.77
CA ASP A 374 -13.21 -1.94 -38.14
C ASP A 374 -11.69 -1.77 -38.04
N ASN A 375 -11.14 -0.78 -38.75
CA ASN A 375 -9.70 -0.52 -38.75
C ASN A 375 -9.24 0.38 -37.59
N HIS A 376 -10.16 0.94 -36.80
CA HIS A 376 -9.88 1.93 -35.75
C HIS A 376 -10.54 1.59 -34.41
N TYR A 377 -10.60 0.31 -34.06
CA TYR A 377 -11.15 -0.13 -32.78
C TYR A 377 -10.22 0.27 -31.63
N VAL A 378 -10.59 1.28 -30.85
CA VAL A 378 -9.83 1.79 -29.70
C VAL A 378 -10.29 1.09 -28.43
N HIS A 379 -9.36 0.46 -27.70
CA HIS A 379 -9.65 -0.22 -26.44
C HIS A 379 -8.42 -0.28 -25.54
N SER A 380 -8.63 -0.63 -24.27
CA SER A 380 -7.55 -0.86 -23.31
C SER A 380 -6.85 -2.19 -23.60
N TYR A 381 -5.56 -2.16 -23.90
CA TYR A 381 -4.77 -3.34 -24.26
C TYR A 381 -3.54 -3.49 -23.35
N PRO A 382 -3.13 -4.73 -23.01
CA PRO A 382 -1.96 -4.96 -22.16
C PRO A 382 -0.63 -4.76 -22.91
N TYR A 383 0.31 -4.13 -22.23
CA TYR A 383 1.68 -3.88 -22.67
C TYR A 383 2.66 -4.40 -21.62
N ASP A 384 3.84 -4.80 -22.10
CA ASP A 384 4.96 -5.14 -21.24
C ASP A 384 5.49 -3.88 -20.58
N TRP A 385 5.47 -3.86 -19.25
CA TRP A 385 5.90 -2.71 -18.44
C TRP A 385 7.35 -2.27 -18.69
N ARG A 386 8.22 -3.14 -19.21
CA ARG A 386 9.62 -2.82 -19.54
C ARG A 386 9.80 -2.39 -20.98
N SER A 387 9.34 -3.21 -21.94
CA SER A 387 9.55 -2.91 -23.36
C SER A 387 8.58 -1.85 -23.90
N LYS A 388 7.48 -1.58 -23.18
CA LYS A 388 6.39 -0.69 -23.60
C LYS A 388 5.82 -1.08 -24.97
N LYS A 389 5.80 -2.38 -25.27
CA LYS A 389 5.21 -2.95 -26.47
C LYS A 389 4.00 -3.84 -26.15
N PRO A 390 3.04 -3.99 -27.07
CA PRO A 390 1.87 -4.82 -26.85
C PRO A 390 2.27 -6.27 -26.59
N VAL A 391 1.60 -6.93 -25.65
CA VAL A 391 1.82 -8.35 -25.35
C VAL A 391 0.84 -9.21 -26.13
N VAL A 392 1.20 -10.48 -26.37
CA VAL A 392 0.24 -11.48 -26.86
C VAL A 392 -0.05 -12.49 -25.76
N ILE A 393 -1.20 -13.14 -25.84
CA ILE A 393 -1.46 -14.34 -25.05
C ILE A 393 -1.13 -15.54 -25.92
N ARG A 394 -0.33 -16.48 -25.39
CA ARG A 394 -0.01 -17.73 -26.09
C ARG A 394 0.15 -18.89 -25.11
N ALA A 395 -0.25 -20.07 -25.53
CA ALA A 395 0.00 -21.28 -24.78
C ALA A 395 1.46 -21.69 -24.93
N THR A 396 2.06 -22.03 -23.79
CA THR A 396 3.41 -22.58 -23.72
C THR A 396 3.51 -23.39 -22.43
N PRO A 397 4.30 -24.48 -22.41
CA PRO A 397 4.62 -25.17 -21.17
C PRO A 397 5.31 -24.22 -20.18
N GLN A 398 4.76 -24.05 -18.98
CA GLN A 398 5.31 -23.21 -17.91
C GLN A 398 5.15 -23.91 -16.55
N TRP A 399 5.89 -23.45 -15.55
CA TRP A 399 5.80 -23.90 -14.17
C TRP A 399 4.91 -22.98 -13.36
N PHE A 400 3.99 -23.57 -12.60
CA PHE A 400 3.00 -22.85 -11.80
C PHE A 400 3.07 -23.28 -10.34
N ILE A 401 2.70 -22.35 -9.46
CA ILE A 401 2.27 -22.67 -8.09
C ILE A 401 0.73 -22.70 -8.11
N ASP A 402 0.14 -23.82 -7.68
CA ASP A 402 -1.29 -23.95 -7.40
C ASP A 402 -1.62 -23.23 -6.08
N VAL A 403 -2.13 -22.02 -6.21
CA VAL A 403 -2.52 -21.18 -5.08
C VAL A 403 -3.87 -21.64 -4.52
N SER A 404 -4.72 -22.28 -5.33
CA SER A 404 -6.08 -22.69 -4.93
C SER A 404 -6.10 -23.54 -3.66
N GLN A 405 -5.10 -24.41 -3.50
CA GLN A 405 -4.93 -25.29 -2.33
C GLN A 405 -4.59 -24.55 -1.02
N ILE A 406 -4.07 -23.32 -1.11
CA ILE A 406 -3.62 -22.53 0.06
C ILE A 406 -4.42 -21.24 0.26
N LYS A 407 -5.36 -20.89 -0.63
CA LYS A 407 -6.16 -19.65 -0.57
C LYS A 407 -6.87 -19.45 0.76
N ALA A 408 -7.74 -20.40 1.12
CA ALA A 408 -8.60 -20.29 2.30
C ALA A 408 -7.73 -20.09 3.56
N ARG A 409 -6.74 -20.96 3.75
CA ARG A 409 -5.79 -20.86 4.88
C ARG A 409 -5.02 -19.55 4.89
N THR A 410 -4.61 -19.03 3.73
CA THR A 410 -3.88 -17.76 3.66
C THR A 410 -4.78 -16.60 4.08
N ILE A 411 -6.03 -16.57 3.60
CA ILE A 411 -7.01 -15.54 3.97
C ILE A 411 -7.36 -15.62 5.46
N ASP A 412 -7.55 -16.83 5.99
CA ASP A 412 -7.82 -17.06 7.42
C ASP A 412 -6.63 -16.63 8.28
N ALA A 413 -5.40 -16.95 7.86
CA ALA A 413 -4.20 -16.53 8.59
C ALA A 413 -4.04 -15.01 8.61
N LEU A 414 -4.37 -14.31 7.52
CA LEU A 414 -4.34 -12.85 7.47
C LEU A 414 -5.45 -12.22 8.35
N THR A 415 -6.65 -12.79 8.32
CA THR A 415 -7.84 -12.22 8.96
C THR A 415 -7.73 -12.29 10.47
N GLY A 416 -7.78 -11.14 11.14
CA GLY A 416 -7.68 -11.04 12.60
C GLY A 416 -6.25 -11.09 13.17
N ARG A 417 -5.24 -11.38 12.34
CA ARG A 417 -3.82 -11.39 12.76
C ARG A 417 -2.96 -10.33 12.09
N VAL A 418 -3.37 -9.80 10.94
CA VAL A 418 -2.66 -8.73 10.23
C VAL A 418 -3.46 -7.43 10.29
N LYS A 419 -2.77 -6.32 10.60
CA LYS A 419 -3.37 -4.98 10.65
C LYS A 419 -2.86 -4.16 9.48
N PHE A 420 -3.79 -3.69 8.64
CA PHE A 420 -3.45 -2.78 7.55
C PHE A 420 -3.69 -1.32 7.94
N CYS A 421 -2.78 -0.44 7.54
CA CYS A 421 -2.94 1.01 7.57
C CYS A 421 -2.82 1.56 6.13
N PRO A 422 -3.92 1.97 5.47
CA PRO A 422 -5.29 2.03 5.97
C PRO A 422 -6.01 0.66 6.00
N PRO A 423 -7.05 0.48 6.85
CA PRO A 423 -7.73 -0.83 7.03
C PRO A 423 -8.31 -1.46 5.75
N ARG A 424 -8.63 -0.65 4.75
CA ARG A 424 -9.12 -1.12 3.43
C ARG A 424 -8.12 -2.01 2.69
N GLY A 425 -6.82 -1.88 2.98
CA GLY A 425 -5.76 -2.65 2.30
C GLY A 425 -5.89 -4.16 2.51
N LEU A 426 -6.37 -4.60 3.67
CA LEU A 426 -6.58 -6.02 3.94
C LEU A 426 -7.60 -6.64 2.99
N ARG A 427 -8.76 -5.99 2.81
CA ARG A 427 -9.81 -6.45 1.87
C ARG A 427 -9.29 -6.51 0.43
N ARG A 428 -8.44 -5.56 0.05
CA ARG A 428 -7.82 -5.52 -1.26
C ARG A 428 -6.86 -6.70 -1.46
N LEU A 429 -5.99 -6.98 -0.49
CA LEU A 429 -5.06 -8.13 -0.56
C LEU A 429 -5.81 -9.46 -0.59
N THR A 430 -6.80 -9.65 0.30
CA THR A 430 -7.56 -10.91 0.36
C THR A 430 -8.38 -11.14 -0.91
N SER A 431 -8.94 -10.08 -1.51
CA SER A 431 -9.60 -10.18 -2.81
C SER A 431 -8.66 -10.63 -3.93
N PHE A 432 -7.42 -10.12 -3.99
CA PHE A 432 -6.44 -10.59 -4.97
C PHE A 432 -6.03 -12.04 -4.76
N ILE A 433 -5.93 -12.50 -3.50
CA ILE A 433 -5.62 -13.91 -3.20
C ILE A 433 -6.81 -14.80 -3.58
N ALA A 434 -8.03 -14.41 -3.25
CA ALA A 434 -9.24 -15.18 -3.56
C ALA A 434 -9.41 -15.40 -5.06
N ASN A 435 -9.08 -14.41 -5.88
CA ASN A 435 -9.26 -14.46 -7.34
C ASN A 435 -8.09 -15.12 -8.11
N ARG A 436 -7.04 -15.60 -7.44
CA ARG A 436 -5.83 -16.13 -8.11
C ARG A 436 -5.64 -17.62 -7.90
N ASP A 437 -6.06 -18.47 -8.84
CA ASP A 437 -5.89 -19.93 -8.71
C ASP A 437 -4.46 -20.40 -8.92
N GLU A 438 -3.72 -19.78 -9.85
CA GLU A 438 -2.37 -20.23 -10.21
C GLU A 438 -1.41 -19.04 -10.31
N TRP A 439 -0.14 -19.30 -10.03
CA TRP A 439 0.95 -18.34 -10.21
C TRP A 439 2.02 -18.93 -11.13
N CYS A 440 2.14 -18.38 -12.35
CA CYS A 440 3.24 -18.70 -13.26
C CYS A 440 4.58 -18.21 -12.71
N ILE A 441 5.46 -19.13 -12.32
CA ILE A 441 6.76 -18.82 -11.69
C ILE A 441 7.94 -18.96 -12.65
N SER A 442 7.79 -19.55 -13.83
CA SER A 442 8.89 -19.65 -14.80
C SER A 442 9.04 -18.39 -15.65
N ARG A 443 10.29 -18.07 -15.99
CA ARG A 443 10.69 -16.98 -16.89
C ARG A 443 11.82 -17.45 -17.80
N GLN A 444 11.76 -17.10 -19.08
CA GLN A 444 12.75 -17.51 -20.09
C GLN A 444 13.91 -16.51 -20.13
N ARG A 445 14.63 -16.37 -19.00
CA ARG A 445 15.67 -15.36 -18.79
C ARG A 445 16.92 -16.00 -18.20
N SER A 446 18.06 -15.32 -18.33
CA SER A 446 19.34 -15.80 -17.76
C SER A 446 19.65 -15.19 -16.39
N TRP A 447 19.14 -13.99 -16.08
CA TRP A 447 19.35 -13.35 -14.78
C TRP A 447 18.19 -13.66 -13.84
N GLY A 448 18.44 -14.56 -12.88
CA GLY A 448 17.50 -15.01 -11.87
C GLY A 448 17.91 -16.35 -11.29
N VAL A 449 17.20 -16.82 -10.27
CA VAL A 449 17.44 -18.15 -9.70
C VAL A 449 16.84 -19.22 -10.61
N PRO A 450 17.58 -20.28 -11.00
CA PRO A 450 17.08 -21.29 -11.91
C PRO A 450 15.96 -22.11 -11.28
N ILE A 451 14.98 -22.52 -12.09
CA ILE A 451 14.08 -23.61 -11.70
C ILE A 451 14.89 -24.91 -11.79
N PRO A 452 15.04 -25.66 -10.67
CA PRO A 452 15.90 -26.85 -10.60
C PRO A 452 15.26 -28.06 -11.30
N VAL A 453 15.16 -27.99 -12.62
CA VAL A 453 14.63 -29.05 -13.49
C VAL A 453 15.69 -29.45 -14.52
N LEU A 454 15.78 -30.76 -14.77
CA LEU A 454 16.56 -31.33 -15.87
C LEU A 454 15.60 -31.79 -16.97
N TYR A 455 16.03 -31.76 -18.23
CA TYR A 455 15.25 -32.25 -19.37
C TYR A 455 15.98 -33.38 -20.07
N ARG A 456 15.24 -34.43 -20.46
CA ARG A 456 15.80 -35.45 -21.34
C ARG A 456 15.96 -34.87 -22.75
N ARG A 457 17.09 -35.13 -23.40
CA ARG A 457 17.49 -34.49 -24.67
C ARG A 457 16.66 -34.94 -25.87
N ASP A 458 16.23 -36.19 -25.89
CA ASP A 458 15.45 -36.81 -26.97
C ASP A 458 13.96 -36.49 -26.90
N THR A 459 13.36 -36.56 -25.71
CA THR A 459 11.91 -36.38 -25.51
C THR A 459 11.51 -34.98 -25.03
N GLY A 460 12.44 -34.25 -24.40
CA GLY A 460 12.11 -32.98 -23.72
C GLY A 460 11.29 -33.16 -22.44
N GLU A 461 11.17 -34.38 -21.93
CA GLU A 461 10.48 -34.67 -20.67
C GLU A 461 11.23 -34.08 -19.47
N PRO A 462 10.52 -33.42 -18.53
CA PRO A 462 11.13 -32.84 -17.34
C PRO A 462 11.40 -33.91 -16.28
N LEU A 463 12.60 -33.90 -15.72
CA LEU A 463 12.99 -34.59 -14.49
C LEU A 463 13.13 -33.55 -13.37
N MET A 464 12.11 -33.45 -12.52
CA MET A 464 12.13 -32.65 -11.30
C MET A 464 11.67 -33.53 -10.13
N SER A 465 12.49 -33.59 -9.08
CA SER A 465 12.22 -34.33 -7.85
C SER A 465 12.87 -33.62 -6.67
N SER A 466 12.46 -33.93 -5.43
CA SER A 466 13.10 -33.37 -4.23
C SER A 466 14.61 -33.62 -4.20
N GLY A 467 15.07 -34.75 -4.76
CA GLY A 467 16.50 -35.06 -4.88
C GLY A 467 17.24 -34.17 -5.88
N VAL A 468 16.64 -33.85 -7.03
CA VAL A 468 17.21 -32.88 -7.99
C VAL A 468 17.25 -31.47 -7.39
N ILE A 469 16.18 -31.06 -6.71
CA ILE A 469 16.10 -29.75 -6.04
C ILE A 469 17.19 -29.63 -4.96
N ALA A 470 17.34 -30.66 -4.12
CA ALA A 470 18.37 -30.70 -3.09
C ALA A 470 19.77 -30.66 -3.69
N ARG A 471 20.01 -31.40 -4.75
CA ARG A 471 21.32 -31.42 -5.41
C ARG A 471 21.66 -30.06 -6.05
N ALA A 472 20.68 -29.40 -6.67
CA ALA A 472 20.84 -28.05 -7.20
C ALA A 472 21.21 -27.05 -6.09
N ALA A 473 20.50 -27.10 -4.96
CA ALA A 473 20.77 -26.24 -3.81
C ALA A 473 22.17 -26.50 -3.23
N GLU A 474 22.60 -27.76 -3.09
CA GLU A 474 23.95 -28.14 -2.64
C GLU A 474 25.05 -27.58 -3.55
N VAL A 475 24.90 -27.77 -4.86
CA VAL A 475 25.88 -27.30 -5.83
C VAL A 475 25.95 -25.76 -5.82
N ILE A 476 24.81 -25.07 -5.80
CA ILE A 476 24.77 -23.60 -5.76
C ILE A 476 25.35 -23.08 -4.44
N ALA A 477 25.10 -23.77 -3.32
CA ALA A 477 25.73 -23.47 -2.03
C ALA A 477 27.25 -23.68 -2.04
N ALA A 478 27.81 -24.47 -2.96
CA ALA A 478 29.24 -24.75 -3.08
C ALA A 478 29.95 -23.91 -4.16
N GLU A 479 29.28 -23.62 -5.29
CA GLU A 479 29.88 -22.98 -6.48
C GLU A 479 29.15 -21.72 -7.02
N ASP A 480 28.07 -21.27 -6.37
CA ASP A 480 27.20 -20.14 -6.79
C ASP A 480 26.25 -20.48 -7.94
N VAL A 481 25.25 -19.62 -8.18
CA VAL A 481 24.19 -19.80 -9.18
C VAL A 481 24.74 -19.90 -10.61
N ASP A 482 25.90 -19.30 -10.87
CA ASP A 482 26.59 -19.35 -12.16
C ASP A 482 26.86 -20.80 -12.61
N ALA A 483 27.08 -21.73 -11.68
CA ALA A 483 27.30 -23.15 -11.97
C ALA A 483 26.13 -23.76 -12.76
N TRP A 484 24.89 -23.35 -12.48
CA TRP A 484 23.72 -23.84 -13.22
C TRP A 484 23.74 -23.38 -14.68
N PHE A 485 24.23 -22.17 -14.96
CA PHE A 485 24.24 -21.60 -16.31
C PHE A 485 25.52 -21.91 -17.10
N ALA A 486 26.53 -22.50 -16.46
CA ALA A 486 27.72 -22.99 -17.14
C ALA A 486 27.37 -24.12 -18.12
N PRO A 487 27.99 -24.16 -19.31
CA PRO A 487 27.81 -25.27 -20.25
C PRO A 487 28.36 -26.56 -19.61
N GLU A 488 27.50 -27.56 -19.46
CA GLU A 488 27.87 -28.90 -18.96
C GLU A 488 27.12 -29.96 -19.78
N ASP A 489 27.82 -31.04 -20.10
CA ASP A 489 27.31 -32.16 -20.88
C ASP A 489 27.94 -33.49 -20.44
N GLY A 490 27.47 -34.59 -21.03
CA GLY A 490 27.99 -35.93 -20.78
C GLY A 490 27.99 -36.32 -19.29
N ALA A 491 29.12 -36.85 -18.83
CA ALA A 491 29.30 -37.29 -17.44
C ALA A 491 29.22 -36.14 -16.42
N ALA A 492 29.47 -34.89 -16.81
CA ALA A 492 29.39 -33.74 -15.90
C ALA A 492 27.96 -33.50 -15.38
N MET A 493 26.93 -33.95 -16.12
CA MET A 493 25.54 -33.86 -15.69
C MET A 493 25.23 -34.69 -14.42
N ALA A 494 26.06 -35.68 -14.09
CA ALA A 494 25.87 -36.54 -12.91
C ALA A 494 25.78 -35.73 -11.60
N ARG A 495 26.47 -34.60 -11.53
CA ARG A 495 26.47 -33.74 -10.33
C ARG A 495 25.12 -33.09 -10.03
N TRP A 496 24.19 -33.02 -10.97
CA TRP A 496 22.85 -32.42 -10.80
C TRP A 496 21.76 -33.46 -10.56
N LEU A 497 22.12 -34.74 -10.66
CA LEU A 497 21.21 -35.86 -10.46
C LEU A 497 21.25 -36.31 -9.00
N PRO A 498 20.13 -36.87 -8.49
CA PRO A 498 20.07 -37.35 -7.12
C PRO A 498 21.01 -38.55 -6.91
N ALA A 499 21.46 -38.74 -5.67
CA ALA A 499 22.24 -39.92 -5.30
C ALA A 499 21.46 -41.21 -5.62
N GLY A 500 22.12 -42.17 -6.26
CA GLY A 500 21.51 -43.43 -6.68
C GLY A 500 20.67 -43.36 -7.96
N PHE A 501 20.75 -42.27 -8.73
CA PHE A 501 20.16 -42.20 -10.07
C PHE A 501 20.76 -43.27 -11.00
N THR A 502 19.90 -44.03 -11.68
CA THR A 502 20.28 -45.20 -12.50
C THR A 502 20.30 -44.92 -14.01
N GLY A 503 19.79 -43.78 -14.47
CA GLY A 503 19.80 -43.40 -15.88
C GLY A 503 21.16 -42.84 -16.33
N ASP A 504 21.37 -42.76 -17.64
CA ASP A 504 22.57 -42.14 -18.22
C ASP A 504 22.52 -40.60 -18.07
N PRO A 505 23.45 -39.97 -17.33
CA PRO A 505 23.51 -38.53 -17.18
C PRO A 505 23.64 -37.78 -18.51
N ALA A 506 24.28 -38.37 -19.52
CA ALA A 506 24.50 -37.73 -20.82
C ALA A 506 23.19 -37.46 -21.57
N GLN A 507 22.11 -38.19 -21.26
CA GLN A 507 20.79 -37.99 -21.85
C GLN A 507 20.07 -36.75 -21.31
N TYR A 508 20.61 -36.07 -20.31
CA TYR A 508 19.96 -34.94 -19.67
C TYR A 508 20.66 -33.61 -19.99
N THR A 509 19.92 -32.53 -19.86
CA THR A 509 20.41 -31.15 -19.91
C THR A 509 19.69 -30.31 -18.86
N LYS A 510 20.35 -29.25 -18.37
CA LYS A 510 19.75 -28.31 -17.42
C LYS A 510 18.63 -27.50 -18.09
N GLY A 511 17.55 -27.26 -17.34
CA GLY A 511 16.53 -26.27 -17.69
C GLY A 511 17.11 -24.86 -17.76
N ARG A 512 16.51 -24.03 -18.61
CA ARG A 512 16.95 -22.65 -18.84
C ARG A 512 16.02 -21.60 -18.20
N ASP A 513 14.91 -22.03 -17.64
CA ASP A 513 13.96 -21.14 -16.98
C ASP A 513 14.49 -20.68 -15.62
N THR A 514 14.31 -19.40 -15.32
CA THR A 514 14.49 -18.82 -13.99
C THR A 514 13.15 -18.62 -13.30
N MET A 515 13.19 -18.47 -11.99
CA MET A 515 12.05 -18.10 -11.17
C MET A 515 11.65 -16.64 -11.40
N ASP A 516 10.37 -16.35 -11.15
CA ASP A 516 9.79 -15.03 -11.11
C ASP A 516 10.45 -14.18 -10.00
N VAL A 517 10.73 -12.91 -10.28
CA VAL A 517 11.29 -11.96 -9.30
C VAL A 517 10.35 -11.71 -8.10
N TRP A 518 9.04 -11.92 -8.29
CA TRP A 518 8.10 -11.93 -7.17
C TRP A 518 8.29 -13.15 -6.26
N PHE A 519 8.83 -14.25 -6.77
CA PHE A 519 9.24 -15.39 -5.94
C PHE A 519 10.53 -15.06 -5.17
N ASP A 520 11.48 -14.34 -5.79
CA ASP A 520 12.68 -13.80 -5.10
C ASP A 520 12.24 -12.95 -3.91
N SER A 521 11.61 -11.81 -4.17
CA SER A 521 11.16 -10.90 -3.12
C SER A 521 10.17 -11.55 -2.15
N GLY A 522 9.28 -12.43 -2.63
CA GLY A 522 8.37 -13.20 -1.79
C GLY A 522 9.07 -14.11 -0.79
N SER A 523 10.28 -14.59 -1.09
CA SER A 523 11.07 -15.41 -0.16
C SER A 523 11.90 -14.60 0.87
N SER A 524 11.87 -13.26 0.81
CA SER A 524 12.66 -12.38 1.69
C SER A 524 12.35 -12.50 3.19
N TRP A 525 11.19 -13.04 3.57
CA TRP A 525 10.89 -13.32 4.98
C TRP A 525 11.86 -14.33 5.60
N THR A 526 12.54 -15.15 4.79
CA THR A 526 13.61 -16.04 5.24
C THR A 526 14.81 -15.27 5.81
N VAL A 527 15.12 -14.10 5.26
CA VAL A 527 16.17 -13.20 5.77
C VAL A 527 15.83 -12.71 7.17
N VAL A 528 14.57 -12.30 7.38
CA VAL A 528 14.08 -11.86 8.70
C VAL A 528 14.10 -13.01 9.69
N ARG A 529 13.62 -14.20 9.29
CA ARG A 529 13.68 -15.41 10.12
C ARG A 529 15.11 -15.72 10.55
N ASP A 530 16.06 -15.67 9.64
CA ASP A 530 17.45 -16.02 9.91
C ASP A 530 18.15 -14.96 10.78
N TYR A 531 17.83 -13.68 10.57
CA TYR A 531 18.21 -12.60 11.49
C TYR A 531 17.68 -12.88 12.91
N LEU A 532 16.38 -13.14 13.07
CA LEU A 532 15.77 -13.44 14.36
C LEU A 532 16.37 -14.69 15.03
N ARG A 533 16.79 -15.68 14.22
CA ARG A 533 17.49 -16.87 14.72
C ARG A 533 18.86 -16.51 15.29
N ARG A 534 19.66 -15.70 14.57
CA ARG A 534 20.98 -15.24 15.03
C ARG A 534 20.88 -14.41 16.30
N GLU A 535 19.85 -13.58 16.40
CA GLU A 535 19.57 -12.77 17.59
C GLU A 535 18.95 -13.57 18.76
N GLY A 536 18.68 -14.86 18.58
CA GLY A 536 18.12 -15.73 19.64
C GLY A 536 16.65 -15.43 20.00
N ILE A 537 15.91 -14.75 19.13
CA ILE A 537 14.51 -14.32 19.36
C ILE A 537 13.49 -14.93 18.38
N LEU A 538 13.92 -15.89 17.56
CA LEU A 538 13.03 -16.58 16.61
C LEU A 538 11.84 -17.27 17.31
N ASP A 539 12.07 -17.96 18.44
CA ASP A 539 10.99 -18.66 19.15
C ASP A 539 9.92 -17.68 19.66
N GLN A 540 10.32 -16.47 20.06
CA GLN A 540 9.39 -15.40 20.44
C GLN A 540 8.57 -14.93 19.23
N ALA A 541 9.21 -14.79 18.06
CA ALA A 541 8.55 -14.42 16.82
C ALA A 541 7.56 -15.49 16.33
N VAL A 542 7.93 -16.76 16.45
CA VAL A 542 7.03 -17.90 16.15
C VAL A 542 5.87 -17.93 17.14
N SER A 543 6.13 -17.73 18.43
CA SER A 543 5.10 -17.70 19.49
C SER A 543 4.08 -16.58 19.29
N ARG A 544 4.53 -15.36 18.91
CA ARG A 544 3.63 -14.24 18.57
C ARG A 544 2.96 -14.40 17.20
N GLY A 545 3.41 -15.34 16.37
CA GLY A 545 2.82 -15.70 15.09
C GLY A 545 3.26 -14.82 13.90
N TYR A 546 4.32 -14.02 14.02
CA TYR A 546 4.82 -13.23 12.90
C TYR A 546 6.30 -12.88 13.04
N LEU A 547 6.97 -12.76 11.90
CA LEU A 547 8.40 -12.45 11.81
C LEU A 547 8.65 -10.95 11.95
N ALA A 548 8.16 -10.14 11.00
CA ALA A 548 8.34 -8.68 11.03
C ALA A 548 7.15 -7.96 11.70
N ASP A 549 7.45 -6.95 12.50
CA ASP A 549 6.43 -6.08 13.10
C ASP A 549 5.72 -5.21 12.06
N VAL A 550 6.44 -4.73 11.05
CA VAL A 550 5.94 -3.82 10.01
C VAL A 550 6.52 -4.17 8.64
N TYR A 551 5.65 -4.23 7.64
CA TYR A 551 5.98 -4.06 6.22
C TYR A 551 5.40 -2.71 5.76
N LEU A 552 6.14 -1.92 4.97
CA LEU A 552 5.71 -0.61 4.48
C LEU A 552 6.12 -0.43 3.03
N GLU A 553 5.16 -0.29 2.12
CA GLU A 553 5.41 -0.04 0.69
C GLU A 553 4.22 0.65 -0.01
N GLY A 554 4.37 0.98 -1.29
CA GLY A 554 3.30 1.54 -2.12
C GLY A 554 2.10 0.60 -2.32
N SER A 555 0.94 1.18 -2.65
CA SER A 555 -0.30 0.41 -2.82
C SER A 555 -0.28 -0.61 -3.98
N ASP A 556 0.66 -0.49 -4.92
CA ASP A 556 0.95 -1.47 -5.98
C ASP A 556 1.41 -2.83 -5.41
N GLN A 557 2.01 -2.87 -4.22
CA GLN A 557 2.53 -4.09 -3.62
C GLN A 557 1.47 -5.08 -3.12
N HIS A 558 0.18 -4.71 -3.15
CA HIS A 558 -0.92 -5.67 -2.92
C HIS A 558 -0.95 -6.81 -3.95
N ARG A 559 -0.45 -6.57 -5.17
CA ARG A 559 -0.32 -7.57 -6.24
C ARG A 559 1.12 -8.09 -6.41
N GLY A 560 2.05 -7.57 -5.61
CA GLY A 560 3.48 -7.83 -5.68
C GLY A 560 4.00 -8.44 -4.39
N TRP A 561 4.81 -7.67 -3.66
CA TRP A 561 5.59 -8.19 -2.53
C TRP A 561 4.77 -8.67 -1.34
N PHE A 562 3.68 -8.00 -0.98
CA PHE A 562 2.83 -8.45 0.14
C PHE A 562 2.20 -9.82 -0.15
N GLN A 563 1.61 -9.96 -1.34
CA GLN A 563 0.97 -11.20 -1.76
C GLN A 563 1.98 -12.35 -1.88
N SER A 564 3.08 -12.15 -2.59
CA SER A 564 4.11 -13.18 -2.78
C SER A 564 4.76 -13.62 -1.46
N SER A 565 4.99 -12.68 -0.53
CA SER A 565 5.55 -12.98 0.79
C SER A 565 4.65 -13.91 1.60
N VAL A 566 3.35 -13.60 1.68
CA VAL A 566 2.43 -14.45 2.45
C VAL A 566 2.17 -15.79 1.76
N LEU A 567 2.07 -15.82 0.43
CA LEU A 567 1.83 -17.06 -0.32
C LEU A 567 3.00 -18.03 -0.19
N THR A 568 4.24 -17.56 -0.26
CA THR A 568 5.42 -18.43 -0.08
C THR A 568 5.61 -18.88 1.38
N ALA A 569 5.31 -18.01 2.36
CA ALA A 569 5.36 -18.36 3.77
C ALA A 569 4.32 -19.44 4.12
N VAL A 570 3.04 -19.23 3.79
CA VAL A 570 1.95 -20.18 4.05
C VAL A 570 2.10 -21.44 3.18
N GLY A 571 2.49 -21.28 1.91
CA GLY A 571 2.71 -22.38 0.98
C GLY A 571 3.87 -23.28 1.38
N SER A 572 4.91 -22.75 2.04
CA SER A 572 6.04 -23.58 2.49
C SER A 572 5.91 -24.13 3.92
N TRP A 573 4.80 -23.84 4.60
CA TRP A 573 4.50 -24.30 5.96
C TRP A 573 3.64 -25.57 5.98
N ASP A 574 4.07 -26.60 6.72
CA ASP A 574 3.40 -27.91 6.80
C ASP A 574 2.70 -28.12 8.17
N PRO A 575 1.36 -28.16 8.22
CA PRO A 575 0.61 -28.37 9.46
C PRO A 575 0.84 -29.76 10.09
N GLU A 576 0.97 -30.80 9.27
CA GLU A 576 0.99 -32.19 9.76
C GLU A 576 2.31 -32.51 10.47
N LYS A 577 3.39 -31.86 10.04
CA LYS A 577 4.70 -31.95 10.70
C LYS A 577 4.71 -31.22 12.05
N VAL A 578 3.98 -30.11 12.16
CA VAL A 578 3.86 -29.33 13.40
C VAL A 578 3.01 -30.07 14.44
N GLU A 579 1.89 -30.69 14.04
CA GLU A 579 1.03 -31.45 14.96
C GLU A 579 1.70 -32.70 15.56
N LYS A 580 2.69 -33.30 14.85
CA LYS A 580 3.46 -34.46 15.34
C LYS A 580 4.59 -34.12 16.31
N GLY A 581 4.57 -32.92 16.92
CA GLY A 581 5.55 -32.49 17.93
C GLY A 581 6.94 -32.15 17.38
N GLY A 582 7.08 -32.06 16.06
CA GLY A 582 8.29 -31.55 15.41
C GLY A 582 8.16 -30.04 15.22
N LEU A 583 8.74 -29.24 16.13
CA LEU A 583 9.16 -27.89 15.77
C LEU A 583 10.16 -28.01 14.61
N GLU A 584 9.70 -27.83 13.38
CA GLU A 584 10.47 -27.73 12.12
C GLU A 584 11.60 -28.77 11.87
N LYS A 585 11.66 -29.90 12.60
CA LYS A 585 12.81 -30.83 12.58
C LYS A 585 12.82 -31.89 11.47
N SER A 586 11.94 -31.81 10.48
CA SER A 586 11.96 -32.75 9.36
C SER A 586 12.10 -32.02 8.04
N ASN A 587 13.29 -32.09 7.43
CA ASN A 587 13.43 -32.30 5.99
C ASN A 587 14.86 -32.67 5.57
N ILE A 588 14.95 -33.39 4.46
CA ILE A 588 16.18 -33.92 3.83
C ILE A 588 17.18 -32.79 3.50
N LEU A 589 16.69 -31.54 3.32
CA LEU A 589 17.47 -30.32 3.06
C LEU A 589 18.09 -29.67 4.31
N GLU A 590 17.63 -29.99 5.52
CA GLU A 590 18.23 -29.51 6.78
C GLU A 590 19.17 -30.56 7.40
N LYS A 591 18.92 -31.86 7.13
CA LYS A 591 19.83 -32.95 7.53
C LYS A 591 21.17 -32.91 6.79
N SER A 592 21.22 -32.28 5.63
CA SER A 592 22.47 -31.94 4.97
C SER A 592 23.05 -30.71 5.67
N ASN A 593 24.02 -30.93 6.55
CA ASN A 593 24.84 -29.93 7.28
C ASN A 593 25.65 -29.01 6.33
N ILE A 594 25.01 -28.37 5.34
CA ILE A 594 25.64 -27.65 4.22
C ILE A 594 26.24 -26.31 4.68
N LEU A 595 25.68 -25.69 5.72
CA LEU A 595 26.16 -24.41 6.26
C LEU A 595 27.05 -24.55 7.52
N GLU A 596 26.93 -25.64 8.29
CA GLU A 596 27.80 -25.84 9.47
C GLU A 596 29.19 -26.40 9.11
N LYS A 597 29.32 -27.07 7.96
CA LYS A 597 30.61 -27.67 7.53
C LYS A 597 31.44 -26.77 6.60
N SER A 598 30.85 -25.71 6.06
CA SER A 598 31.59 -24.70 5.30
C SER A 598 31.81 -23.51 6.22
N ASN A 599 33.06 -23.24 6.57
CA ASN A 599 33.50 -22.07 7.32
C ASN A 599 33.36 -20.77 6.47
N ILE A 600 32.19 -20.61 5.82
CA ILE A 600 31.82 -19.56 4.88
C ILE A 600 30.53 -18.89 5.41
N LEU A 601 30.56 -18.57 6.69
CA LEU A 601 29.95 -17.34 7.18
C LEU A 601 31.13 -16.38 7.33
N ASP A 602 31.02 -15.18 6.76
CA ASP A 602 31.96 -14.11 7.08
C ASP A 602 32.18 -14.09 8.60
N LYS A 603 33.45 -14.15 8.99
CA LYS A 603 33.88 -14.32 10.38
C LYS A 603 33.07 -13.40 11.30
N PRO A 604 32.71 -13.84 12.51
CA PRO A 604 32.07 -12.98 13.48
C PRO A 604 33.03 -11.85 13.82
N ILE A 605 32.72 -10.63 13.37
CA ILE A 605 33.35 -9.44 13.92
C ILE A 605 32.71 -9.24 15.27
N ILE A 606 33.46 -9.60 16.31
CA ILE A 606 33.24 -9.12 17.67
C ILE A 606 33.11 -7.61 17.57
N LEU A 607 32.00 -7.06 18.06
CA LEU A 607 31.84 -5.62 18.25
C LEU A 607 32.94 -5.14 19.21
N ASP A 608 34.10 -4.81 18.66
CA ASP A 608 35.10 -4.04 19.40
C ASP A 608 34.47 -2.69 19.71
N LYS A 609 34.48 -2.37 21.00
CA LYS A 609 34.08 -1.07 21.55
C LYS A 609 34.70 0.05 20.69
N PRO A 610 33.98 1.14 20.41
CA PRO A 610 34.49 2.20 19.56
C PRO A 610 35.80 2.76 20.15
N ILE A 611 36.89 2.56 19.42
CA ILE A 611 38.13 3.30 19.58
C ILE A 611 37.82 4.70 19.05
N ILE A 612 37.81 5.67 19.95
CA ILE A 612 37.79 7.10 19.63
C ILE A 612 39.06 7.39 18.83
N SER A 613 38.94 7.61 17.53
CA SER A 613 40.01 8.17 16.71
C SER A 613 39.89 9.69 16.74
N ASP A 614 40.72 10.33 17.56
CA ASP A 614 40.87 11.78 17.60
C ASP A 614 41.46 12.28 16.28
N GLY A 615 40.62 12.93 15.47
CA GLY A 615 41.03 13.75 14.35
C GLY A 615 40.78 15.22 14.69
N SER A 616 41.80 15.91 15.20
CA SER A 616 41.85 17.37 15.23
C SER A 616 43.22 17.84 14.74
N PRO A 617 43.29 18.87 13.86
CA PRO A 617 44.54 19.35 13.31
C PRO A 617 45.26 20.29 14.27
N ASN A 618 46.58 20.12 14.35
CA ASN A 618 47.64 21.04 14.79
C ASN A 618 47.21 22.39 15.38
N LEU A 619 47.50 22.60 16.67
CA LEU A 619 47.96 23.88 17.19
C LEU A 619 49.03 23.66 18.28
N GLU A 620 50.07 24.48 18.23
CA GLU A 620 51.32 24.33 18.97
C GLU A 620 51.24 24.68 20.46
N SER A 621 52.13 24.02 21.21
CA SER A 621 52.88 24.49 22.39
C SER A 621 52.25 24.44 23.80
N SER A 622 52.94 23.67 24.64
CA SER A 622 53.42 23.97 26.01
C SER A 622 53.06 22.92 27.08
N THR A 623 54.10 22.18 27.50
CA THR A 623 54.47 21.78 28.89
C THR A 623 53.33 21.61 29.90
N THR A 624 53.13 20.47 30.58
CA THR A 624 54.04 19.81 31.54
C THR A 624 53.56 18.40 31.91
N SER A 625 54.52 17.55 32.24
CA SER A 625 54.49 16.20 32.81
C SER A 625 53.72 16.00 34.12
N THR A 626 53.07 14.83 34.30
CA THR A 626 53.31 13.86 35.40
C THR A 626 52.43 12.59 35.27
N ASN A 627 53.08 11.40 35.17
CA ASN A 627 52.90 10.14 35.93
C ASN A 627 51.60 9.96 36.78
N LEU A 628 50.95 8.79 36.96
CA LEU A 628 51.39 7.39 37.05
C LEU A 628 50.13 6.47 37.20
N GLU A 629 50.24 5.20 36.76
CA GLU A 629 49.63 3.94 37.30
C GLU A 629 48.09 3.75 37.44
N LYS A 630 47.45 2.80 36.74
CA LYS A 630 47.34 1.33 36.97
C LYS A 630 46.72 0.92 38.33
N SER A 631 45.48 0.41 38.29
CA SER A 631 45.08 -0.76 39.09
C SER A 631 43.80 -1.41 38.53
N THR A 632 43.96 -2.63 38.04
CA THR A 632 42.92 -3.61 37.70
C THR A 632 42.60 -4.49 38.91
N SER A 633 41.32 -4.74 39.19
CA SER A 633 40.80 -5.91 39.92
C SER A 633 39.32 -5.68 40.26
N ASN A 634 38.42 -6.63 40.40
CA ASN A 634 38.21 -8.00 39.95
C ASN A 634 36.87 -8.42 40.61
N LEU A 635 36.20 -9.46 40.09
CA LEU A 635 35.12 -10.24 40.75
C LEU A 635 33.76 -9.53 40.98
N GLN A 636 32.61 -10.19 41.07
CA GLN A 636 32.09 -11.50 40.65
C GLN A 636 30.57 -11.45 40.91
N SER A 637 29.84 -12.29 40.18
CA SER A 637 28.44 -12.71 40.33
C SER A 637 27.92 -12.88 41.77
N SER A 638 26.64 -12.57 41.99
CA SER A 638 25.80 -13.34 42.91
C SER A 638 24.31 -13.24 42.53
N THR A 639 23.75 -14.42 42.29
CA THR A 639 22.35 -14.78 42.08
C THR A 639 21.70 -15.02 43.43
N THR A 640 20.50 -14.49 43.72
CA THR A 640 19.55 -15.20 44.60
C THR A 640 18.09 -14.77 44.38
N LEU A 641 17.24 -15.78 44.19
CA LEU A 641 15.78 -15.76 44.24
C LEU A 641 15.27 -15.61 45.67
N THR A 642 14.10 -14.98 45.85
CA THR A 642 13.05 -15.46 46.78
C THR A 642 11.68 -14.88 46.40
N ASN A 643 10.72 -15.78 46.21
CA ASN A 643 9.27 -15.55 46.27
C ASN A 643 8.83 -15.44 47.75
N LEU A 644 7.82 -14.62 48.06
CA LEU A 644 6.89 -14.88 49.16
C LEU A 644 5.52 -14.21 48.92
N GLU A 645 4.48 -14.88 49.40
CA GLU A 645 3.07 -14.81 49.01
C GLU A 645 2.21 -13.78 49.78
N LYS A 646 0.99 -13.59 49.24
CA LYS A 646 -0.34 -13.54 49.91
C LYS A 646 -0.93 -12.23 50.49
N SER A 647 -2.01 -11.82 49.78
CA SER A 647 -3.38 -11.53 50.25
C SER A 647 -3.65 -10.44 51.28
N THR A 648 -4.56 -9.52 50.93
CA THR A 648 -5.86 -9.35 51.62
C THR A 648 -6.83 -8.54 50.75
N SER A 649 -8.04 -9.08 50.59
CA SER A 649 -9.25 -8.42 50.11
C SER A 649 -9.88 -7.56 51.21
N ASN A 650 -10.51 -6.44 50.85
CA ASN A 650 -11.78 -6.06 51.49
C ASN A 650 -12.63 -5.16 50.58
N SER A 651 -13.89 -5.55 50.51
CA SER A 651 -15.01 -4.93 49.82
C SER A 651 -15.64 -3.83 50.67
N GLU A 652 -16.20 -2.79 50.04
CA GLU A 652 -17.37 -2.09 50.57
C GLU A 652 -18.26 -1.57 49.44
N LYS A 653 -19.57 -1.60 49.72
CA LYS A 653 -20.71 -1.57 48.80
C LYS A 653 -21.35 -0.18 48.69
N SER A 654 -22.14 -0.03 47.62
CA SER A 654 -23.35 0.83 47.50
C SER A 654 -23.04 2.33 47.26
N THR A 655 -23.77 3.10 46.46
CA THR A 655 -25.14 3.02 45.93
C THR A 655 -25.22 3.78 44.59
N SER A 656 -26.15 3.33 43.76
CA SER A 656 -26.56 3.89 42.48
C SER A 656 -27.53 5.07 42.62
N THR A 657 -27.39 6.09 41.77
CA THR A 657 -28.52 6.81 41.16
C THR A 657 -28.19 7.23 39.72
N ASN A 658 -28.87 6.55 38.78
CA ASN A 658 -29.56 7.02 37.56
C ASN A 658 -29.59 8.56 37.34
N LEU A 659 -29.66 9.17 36.15
CA LEU A 659 -30.08 8.85 34.76
C LEU A 659 -29.51 10.06 33.93
N GLU A 660 -29.07 9.97 32.67
CA GLU A 660 -29.91 10.06 31.47
C GLU A 660 -29.10 9.76 30.20
N LYS A 661 -29.80 9.16 29.23
CA LYS A 661 -29.37 8.64 27.93
C LYS A 661 -29.66 9.64 26.81
N SER A 662 -28.93 9.51 25.69
CA SER A 662 -29.45 9.64 24.30
C SER A 662 -28.31 9.29 23.32
N THR A 663 -28.10 8.01 22.95
CA THR A 663 -28.70 7.19 21.86
C THR A 663 -28.13 7.42 20.45
N SER A 664 -27.52 6.36 19.90
CA SER A 664 -27.61 5.99 18.47
C SER A 664 -27.54 4.45 18.33
N PRO A 665 -28.34 3.80 17.46
CA PRO A 665 -28.68 2.38 17.53
C PRO A 665 -27.91 1.52 16.52
N TYR A 666 -27.74 0.22 16.79
CA TYR A 666 -28.04 -0.87 15.85
C TYR A 666 -27.95 -2.22 16.59
N THR A 667 -29.09 -2.88 16.65
CA THR A 667 -29.39 -4.09 17.42
C THR A 667 -29.00 -5.33 16.62
N ALA A 668 -28.17 -6.22 17.18
CA ALA A 668 -27.92 -7.56 16.66
C ALA A 668 -28.91 -8.54 17.29
N ASN A 669 -29.76 -9.16 16.47
CA ASN A 669 -30.65 -10.25 16.88
C ASN A 669 -29.86 -11.55 17.05
N LYS A 670 -29.99 -12.15 18.23
CA LYS A 670 -29.41 -13.41 18.65
C LYS A 670 -30.41 -14.53 18.28
N LEU A 671 -30.09 -15.39 17.32
CA LEU A 671 -30.76 -16.69 17.16
C LEU A 671 -29.80 -17.80 17.58
N THR A 672 -30.26 -18.58 18.55
CA THR A 672 -29.63 -19.79 19.09
C THR A 672 -29.81 -20.95 18.10
N SER A 673 -28.71 -21.57 17.70
CA SER A 673 -28.67 -22.85 17.00
C SER A 673 -27.64 -23.74 17.70
N THR A 674 -28.10 -24.86 18.23
CA THR A 674 -27.32 -25.91 18.88
C THR A 674 -26.62 -26.74 17.81
N SER A 675 -25.30 -26.64 17.71
CA SER A 675 -24.44 -27.55 16.94
C SER A 675 -23.76 -28.54 17.88
N PRO A 676 -23.48 -29.80 17.46
CA PRO A 676 -22.77 -30.78 18.29
C PRO A 676 -21.32 -30.32 18.52
N PRO A 677 -20.64 -30.81 19.57
CA PRO A 677 -19.33 -30.30 19.95
C PRO A 677 -18.30 -30.72 18.88
N VAL A 678 -17.94 -29.76 18.02
CA VAL A 678 -16.76 -29.89 17.18
C VAL A 678 -15.56 -29.91 18.14
N SER A 679 -14.87 -31.05 18.19
CA SER A 679 -13.58 -31.20 18.83
C SER A 679 -12.67 -30.07 18.36
N SER A 680 -12.42 -29.09 19.22
CA SER A 680 -11.60 -27.91 18.91
C SER A 680 -10.13 -28.25 19.10
N THR A 681 -9.60 -29.12 18.24
CA THR A 681 -8.17 -29.14 17.99
C THR A 681 -7.84 -27.78 17.36
N LYS A 682 -7.22 -26.88 18.13
CA LYS A 682 -6.68 -25.62 17.59
C LYS A 682 -5.66 -26.00 16.52
N ILE A 683 -6.06 -26.02 15.25
CA ILE A 683 -5.16 -26.21 14.12
C ILE A 683 -4.09 -25.13 14.25
N ALA A 684 -2.83 -25.54 14.37
CA ALA A 684 -1.71 -24.61 14.41
C ALA A 684 -1.77 -23.73 13.14
N LEU A 685 -1.55 -22.43 13.27
CA LEU A 685 -1.55 -21.54 12.10
C LEU A 685 -0.10 -21.19 11.73
N PRO A 686 0.19 -20.92 10.44
CA PRO A 686 1.53 -20.53 10.01
C PRO A 686 1.99 -19.25 10.69
N THR A 687 3.30 -19.12 10.91
CA THR A 687 3.97 -17.86 11.23
C THR A 687 3.94 -16.96 9.99
N LEU A 688 3.42 -15.74 10.13
CA LEU A 688 3.29 -14.81 9.02
C LEU A 688 4.57 -13.99 8.79
N PRO A 689 4.83 -13.54 7.56
CA PRO A 689 5.97 -12.67 7.29
C PRO A 689 5.86 -11.31 8.02
N TYR A 690 4.65 -10.81 8.26
CA TYR A 690 4.40 -9.48 8.83
C TYR A 690 3.16 -9.44 9.74
N HIS A 691 3.14 -8.48 10.68
CA HIS A 691 1.96 -8.16 11.52
C HIS A 691 1.23 -6.89 11.08
N ASN A 692 1.93 -5.76 10.98
CA ASN A 692 1.37 -4.52 10.47
C ASN A 692 1.81 -4.31 9.02
N VAL A 693 0.90 -3.87 8.16
CA VAL A 693 1.19 -3.49 6.77
C VAL A 693 0.75 -2.07 6.55
N ILE A 694 1.69 -1.19 6.24
CA ILE A 694 1.44 0.21 5.92
C ILE A 694 1.51 0.36 4.41
N THR A 695 0.48 0.95 3.82
CA THR A 695 0.46 1.22 2.38
C THR A 695 0.27 2.69 2.12
N HIS A 696 1.12 3.25 1.26
CA HIS A 696 1.03 4.65 0.87
C HIS A 696 0.57 4.84 -0.59
N GLY A 697 0.01 6.01 -0.88
CA GLY A 697 -0.31 6.46 -2.24
C GLY A 697 0.93 6.85 -3.04
N PHE A 698 0.70 7.27 -4.28
CA PHE A 698 1.74 7.73 -5.19
C PHE A 698 2.01 9.22 -5.01
N THR A 699 3.21 9.65 -5.41
CA THR A 699 3.53 11.07 -5.49
C THR A 699 3.06 11.63 -6.82
N LEU A 700 2.28 12.71 -6.75
CA LEU A 700 1.75 13.47 -7.88
C LEU A 700 2.37 14.87 -7.91
N ASP A 701 2.27 15.54 -9.05
CA ASP A 701 2.65 16.95 -9.11
C ASP A 701 1.62 17.85 -8.39
N GLU A 702 1.87 19.16 -8.40
CA GLU A 702 1.01 20.15 -7.73
C GLU A 702 -0.42 20.23 -8.31
N LYS A 703 -0.64 19.73 -9.53
CA LYS A 703 -1.96 19.69 -10.19
C LYS A 703 -2.69 18.37 -9.94
N GLY A 704 -2.03 17.39 -9.31
CA GLY A 704 -2.56 16.04 -9.13
C GLY A 704 -2.29 15.12 -10.32
N ASP A 705 -1.43 15.51 -11.26
CA ASP A 705 -1.07 14.68 -12.40
C ASP A 705 0.06 13.71 -12.03
N LYS A 706 0.05 12.52 -12.64
CA LYS A 706 1.14 11.55 -12.50
C LYS A 706 2.43 12.15 -13.04
N MET A 707 3.50 12.12 -12.24
CA MET A 707 4.81 12.62 -12.67
C MET A 707 5.40 11.76 -13.79
N SER A 708 5.83 12.40 -14.88
CA SER A 708 6.54 11.75 -15.98
C SER A 708 7.62 12.65 -16.57
N LYS A 709 8.66 12.04 -17.16
CA LYS A 709 9.73 12.78 -17.84
C LYS A 709 9.22 13.52 -19.08
N SER A 710 8.24 12.95 -19.79
CA SER A 710 7.66 13.54 -20.99
C SER A 710 6.83 14.80 -20.71
N LEU A 711 6.15 14.86 -19.57
CA LEU A 711 5.41 16.05 -19.14
C LEU A 711 6.31 17.11 -18.49
N GLY A 712 7.58 16.78 -18.19
CA GLY A 712 8.51 17.68 -17.52
C GLY A 712 8.12 18.05 -16.08
N ASN A 713 7.10 17.39 -15.51
CA ASN A 713 6.56 17.68 -14.18
C ASN A 713 7.21 16.88 -13.04
N THR A 714 8.19 16.02 -13.36
CA THR A 714 8.90 15.22 -12.35
C THR A 714 9.73 16.09 -11.43
N ILE A 715 9.57 15.99 -10.10
CA ILE A 715 10.44 16.61 -9.09
C ILE A 715 11.32 15.52 -8.48
N ALA A 716 12.63 15.56 -8.70
CA ALA A 716 13.55 14.61 -8.09
C ALA A 716 13.84 14.99 -6.61
N PRO A 717 14.10 14.02 -5.71
CA PRO A 717 14.46 14.31 -4.33
C PRO A 717 15.63 15.29 -4.19
N ALA A 718 16.66 15.17 -5.05
CA ALA A 718 17.81 16.08 -5.05
C ALA A 718 17.41 17.56 -5.27
N GLU A 719 16.37 17.83 -6.07
CA GLU A 719 15.88 19.20 -6.28
C GLU A 719 15.25 19.82 -5.01
N ILE A 720 14.75 18.98 -4.09
CA ILE A 720 14.21 19.42 -2.80
C ILE A 720 15.34 19.61 -1.78
N LEU A 721 16.32 18.69 -1.79
CA LEU A 721 17.47 18.76 -0.90
C LEU A 721 18.32 20.00 -1.20
N ASP A 722 18.72 20.16 -2.47
CA ASP A 722 19.68 21.17 -2.91
C ASP A 722 18.99 22.47 -3.37
N GLY A 723 17.67 22.42 -3.59
CA GLY A 723 16.86 23.50 -4.13
C GLY A 723 16.92 23.57 -5.67
N ASN A 724 15.89 24.15 -6.26
CA ASN A 724 15.85 24.43 -7.70
C ASN A 724 15.23 25.81 -7.97
N LYS A 725 16.09 26.81 -8.19
CA LYS A 725 15.68 28.20 -8.43
C LYS A 725 14.80 28.36 -9.67
N GLN A 726 15.05 27.61 -10.74
CA GLN A 726 14.26 27.70 -11.98
C GLN A 726 12.82 27.27 -11.77
N ARG A 727 12.59 26.34 -10.84
CA ARG A 727 11.27 25.82 -10.50
C ARG A 727 10.67 26.44 -9.24
N GLY A 728 11.33 27.43 -8.64
CA GLY A 728 10.89 28.04 -7.37
C GLY A 728 10.94 27.10 -6.17
N ILE A 729 11.71 26.01 -6.24
CA ILE A 729 11.84 25.05 -5.15
C ILE A 729 12.95 25.53 -4.19
N PRO A 730 12.64 25.78 -2.90
CA PRO A 730 13.64 26.15 -1.91
C PRO A 730 14.60 24.99 -1.60
N ALA A 731 15.82 25.31 -1.19
CA ALA A 731 16.77 24.32 -0.67
C ALA A 731 16.37 23.96 0.76
N LEU A 732 15.73 22.81 0.94
CA LEU A 732 15.18 22.43 2.25
C LEU A 732 16.02 21.38 2.99
N GLY A 733 17.00 20.78 2.31
CA GLY A 733 17.76 19.67 2.86
C GLY A 733 16.88 18.46 3.22
N VAL A 734 17.48 17.52 3.96
CA VAL A 734 16.88 16.23 4.30
C VAL A 734 15.61 16.39 5.15
N ASP A 735 15.71 17.21 6.20
CA ASP A 735 14.60 17.45 7.12
C ASP A 735 13.42 18.12 6.44
N GLY A 736 13.66 18.96 5.43
CA GLY A 736 12.62 19.52 4.60
C GLY A 736 11.82 18.47 3.84
N LEU A 737 12.52 17.57 3.14
CA LEU A 737 11.87 16.48 2.43
C LEU A 737 11.09 15.57 3.39
N ARG A 738 11.68 15.22 4.53
CA ARG A 738 11.03 14.36 5.55
C ARG A 738 9.84 15.05 6.21
N LEU A 739 9.90 16.36 6.44
CA LEU A 739 8.79 17.14 6.97
C LEU A 739 7.63 17.19 5.98
N TRP A 740 7.90 17.35 4.69
CA TRP A 740 6.89 17.26 3.64
C TRP A 740 6.20 15.89 3.62
N VAL A 741 6.97 14.79 3.68
CA VAL A 741 6.40 13.44 3.78
C VAL A 741 5.55 13.30 5.03
N SER A 742 6.07 13.73 6.18
CA SER A 742 5.44 13.50 7.48
C SER A 742 4.18 14.34 7.68
N GLN A 743 4.07 15.54 7.09
CA GLN A 743 2.87 16.37 7.18
C GLN A 743 1.75 15.93 6.21
N SER A 744 2.06 15.03 5.28
CA SER A 744 1.13 14.56 4.24
C SER A 744 0.30 13.37 4.73
N ASP A 745 -0.94 13.26 4.24
CA ASP A 745 -1.71 12.03 4.39
C ASP A 745 -1.26 10.99 3.36
N TYR A 746 -0.26 10.20 3.74
CA TYR A 746 0.30 9.16 2.90
C TYR A 746 -0.70 8.06 2.52
N SER A 747 -1.84 7.93 3.21
CA SER A 747 -2.84 6.89 2.90
C SER A 747 -3.58 7.12 1.57
N SER A 748 -3.36 8.30 0.99
CA SER A 748 -3.81 8.78 -0.31
C SER A 748 -2.62 9.23 -1.16
N ASP A 749 -2.88 9.57 -2.42
CA ASP A 749 -1.84 10.15 -3.27
C ASP A 749 -1.43 11.54 -2.74
N VAL A 750 -0.14 11.83 -2.78
CA VAL A 750 0.46 13.02 -2.17
C VAL A 750 1.02 13.94 -3.24
N THR A 751 0.68 15.22 -3.17
CA THR A 751 1.17 16.22 -4.13
C THR A 751 2.49 16.86 -3.68
N VAL A 752 3.35 17.15 -4.64
CA VAL A 752 4.59 17.91 -4.43
C VAL A 752 4.73 19.03 -5.45
N GLY A 753 5.10 20.21 -4.96
CA GLY A 753 5.25 21.40 -5.79
C GLY A 753 5.83 22.59 -5.02
N PRO A 754 6.22 23.66 -5.72
CA PRO A 754 6.85 24.83 -5.11
C PRO A 754 6.04 25.46 -3.97
N THR A 755 4.70 25.53 -4.08
CA THR A 755 3.85 26.14 -3.03
C THR A 755 3.88 25.32 -1.76
N VAL A 756 3.66 24.00 -1.87
CA VAL A 756 3.68 23.07 -0.73
C VAL A 756 5.06 23.09 -0.06
N LEU A 757 6.14 23.06 -0.84
CA LEU A 757 7.51 23.09 -0.33
C LEU A 757 7.85 24.45 0.30
N GLY A 758 7.29 25.56 -0.19
CA GLY A 758 7.37 26.86 0.46
C GLY A 758 6.78 26.86 1.87
N HIS A 759 5.60 26.25 2.05
CA HIS A 759 4.99 26.10 3.37
C HIS A 759 5.82 25.20 4.31
N VAL A 760 6.42 24.14 3.77
CA VAL A 760 7.36 23.27 4.52
C VAL A 760 8.56 24.08 5.01
N ALA A 761 9.11 24.94 4.16
CA ALA A 761 10.24 25.81 4.50
C ALA A 761 9.94 26.69 5.72
N GLU A 762 8.78 27.36 5.71
CA GLU A 762 8.36 28.24 6.79
C GLU A 762 8.10 27.47 8.08
N ASN A 763 7.56 26.25 7.99
CA ASN A 763 7.35 25.37 9.12
C ASN A 763 8.69 24.92 9.76
N LEU A 764 9.63 24.43 8.94
CA LEU A 764 10.96 24.01 9.40
C LEU A 764 11.71 25.17 10.08
N LYS A 765 11.62 26.37 9.49
CA LYS A 765 12.21 27.60 10.04
C LYS A 765 11.63 27.95 11.42
N LYS A 766 10.32 27.79 11.63
CA LYS A 766 9.67 28.00 12.93
C LYS A 766 10.17 27.03 13.99
N PHE A 767 10.31 25.74 13.67
CA PHE A 767 10.90 24.77 14.61
C PHE A 767 12.33 25.16 14.97
N ARG A 768 13.16 25.47 13.98
CA ARG A 768 14.55 25.91 14.21
C ARG A 768 14.64 27.14 15.12
N PHE A 769 13.83 28.17 14.89
CA PHE A 769 13.83 29.36 15.73
C PHE A 769 13.34 29.11 17.15
N THR A 770 12.40 28.19 17.32
CA THR A 770 11.90 27.79 18.64
C THR A 770 13.02 27.11 19.43
N PHE A 771 13.74 26.17 18.82
CA PHE A 771 14.91 25.55 19.43
C PHE A 771 16.01 26.57 19.75
N ARG A 772 16.34 27.45 18.81
CA ARG A 772 17.34 28.50 19.01
C ARG A 772 16.99 29.41 20.20
N PHE A 773 15.72 29.79 20.35
CA PHE A 773 15.27 30.60 21.48
C PHE A 773 15.50 29.87 22.81
N MET A 774 15.12 28.60 22.90
CA MET A 774 15.30 27.81 24.14
C MET A 774 16.78 27.63 24.46
N LEU A 775 17.59 27.19 23.49
CA LEU A 775 19.03 27.00 23.67
C LEU A 775 19.73 28.29 24.15
N GLY A 776 19.41 29.43 23.53
CA GLY A 776 19.98 30.72 23.94
C GLY A 776 19.62 31.12 25.37
N ASN A 777 18.42 30.76 25.84
CA ASN A 777 17.96 31.06 27.20
C ASN A 777 18.39 30.01 28.24
N LEU A 778 18.88 28.85 27.81
CA LEU A 778 19.41 27.79 28.68
C LEU A 778 20.93 27.88 28.87
N HIS A 779 21.59 28.81 28.19
CA HIS A 779 23.01 29.07 28.37
C HIS A 779 23.32 29.44 29.84
N GLY A 780 24.24 28.71 30.47
CA GLY A 780 24.65 28.89 31.87
C GLY A 780 23.67 28.32 32.91
N PHE A 781 22.55 27.73 32.50
CA PHE A 781 21.65 27.00 33.41
C PHE A 781 22.27 25.64 33.76
N GLY A 782 22.17 25.21 35.03
CA GLY A 782 22.66 23.89 35.47
C GLY A 782 24.17 23.78 35.79
N GLY A 783 24.93 24.87 35.80
CA GLY A 783 26.33 24.88 36.27
C GLY A 783 26.46 24.69 37.79
N SER A 784 27.62 24.19 38.25
CA SER A 784 27.95 23.81 39.64
C SER A 784 27.80 24.89 40.73
N ALA A 785 27.42 26.11 40.37
CA ALA A 785 27.29 27.24 41.30
C ALA A 785 25.93 27.32 42.03
N HIS A 786 24.96 26.44 41.73
CA HIS A 786 23.56 26.65 42.15
C HIS A 786 22.92 25.61 43.09
N ARG A 787 23.65 24.59 43.56
CA ARG A 787 23.22 23.74 44.70
C ARG A 787 24.42 23.24 45.48
N ASP A 788 24.39 23.43 46.81
CA ASP A 788 25.39 22.91 47.76
C ASP A 788 25.34 21.37 47.77
N PRO A 789 26.44 20.68 47.40
CA PRO A 789 26.52 19.22 47.42
C PRO A 789 26.41 18.61 48.83
N ALA A 790 26.60 19.38 49.91
CA ALA A 790 26.63 18.87 51.28
C ALA A 790 25.25 18.64 51.92
N ALA A 791 24.16 19.06 51.27
CA ALA A 791 22.82 19.05 51.87
C ALA A 791 21.98 17.77 51.62
N ASP A 792 22.50 16.75 50.94
CA ASP A 792 21.76 15.49 50.68
C ASP A 792 22.60 14.24 51.01
N PRO A 793 22.47 13.69 52.25
CA PRO A 793 23.22 12.52 52.69
C PRO A 793 22.63 11.16 52.23
N LEU A 794 21.53 11.15 51.47
CA LEU A 794 20.77 9.93 51.14
C LEU A 794 20.66 9.64 49.64
N GLY A 795 21.75 9.88 48.90
CA GLY A 795 22.10 9.11 47.70
C GLY A 795 21.04 9.04 46.59
N GLY A 796 20.99 10.07 45.75
CA GLY A 796 20.25 10.07 44.48
C GLY A 796 20.95 10.93 43.42
N TYR A 797 22.00 10.39 42.80
CA TYR A 797 22.72 10.91 41.61
C TYR A 797 22.83 12.44 41.45
N ALA A 798 23.91 13.00 41.99
CA ALA A 798 24.36 14.36 41.74
C ALA A 798 24.58 14.60 40.24
N GLY A 799 23.80 15.52 39.65
CA GLY A 799 24.01 16.02 38.29
C GLY A 799 22.78 16.58 37.55
N ASP A 800 21.55 16.35 38.04
CA ASP A 800 20.34 16.81 37.35
C ASP A 800 19.79 18.13 37.95
N PRO A 801 19.96 19.30 37.28
CA PRO A 801 19.41 20.57 37.74
C PRO A 801 17.87 20.64 37.63
N LEU A 802 17.21 19.66 37.00
CA LEU A 802 15.75 19.57 36.95
C LEU A 802 15.16 18.92 38.21
N GLY A 803 15.93 18.15 38.96
CA GLY A 803 15.56 17.58 40.25
C GLY A 803 14.33 16.65 40.21
N GLY A 804 14.52 15.35 40.45
CA GLY A 804 13.37 14.48 40.70
C GLY A 804 13.71 13.16 41.40
N TYR A 805 13.12 12.97 42.59
CA TYR A 805 12.64 11.67 43.08
C TYR A 805 11.23 11.84 43.70
N ALA A 806 10.38 10.83 43.48
CA ALA A 806 9.03 10.59 44.00
C ALA A 806 8.19 11.82 44.44
N GLY A 807 7.44 12.42 43.50
CA GLY A 807 6.26 13.23 43.82
C GLY A 807 6.22 14.64 43.21
N ASP A 808 7.36 15.25 42.92
CA ASP A 808 7.45 16.56 42.23
C ASP A 808 8.57 16.52 41.16
N PRO A 809 8.24 16.37 39.86
CA PRO A 809 9.22 16.18 38.79
C PRO A 809 10.09 17.41 38.46
N LEU A 810 9.82 18.58 39.06
CA LEU A 810 10.67 19.78 39.01
C LEU A 810 11.02 20.29 40.42
N GLY A 811 11.06 19.38 41.40
CA GLY A 811 10.84 19.55 42.86
C GLY A 811 11.76 20.48 43.66
N GLY A 812 12.37 21.49 43.03
CA GLY A 812 12.99 22.63 43.69
C GLY A 812 12.59 24.00 43.12
N TYR A 813 11.68 24.06 42.14
CA TYR A 813 11.27 25.32 41.51
C TYR A 813 9.83 25.71 41.86
N THR A 814 9.65 26.97 42.24
CA THR A 814 8.31 27.54 42.45
C THR A 814 7.69 27.95 41.10
N LEU A 815 6.96 27.02 40.49
CA LEU A 815 6.30 27.22 39.19
C LEU A 815 5.07 28.12 39.31
N ASP A 816 4.95 29.12 38.44
CA ASP A 816 3.75 29.95 38.35
C ASP A 816 2.63 29.24 37.55
N PRO A 817 1.40 29.79 37.52
CA PRO A 817 0.30 29.16 36.77
C PRO A 817 0.57 29.01 35.26
N LEU A 818 1.33 29.92 34.64
CA LEU A 818 1.66 29.83 33.22
C LEU A 818 2.69 28.72 32.95
N ASP A 819 3.66 28.53 33.84
CA ASP A 819 4.59 27.40 33.80
C ASP A 819 3.86 26.06 33.86
N ARG A 820 2.96 25.92 34.82
CA ARG A 820 2.14 24.70 35.01
C ARG A 820 1.20 24.45 33.83
N TYR A 821 0.62 25.51 33.27
CA TYR A 821 -0.19 25.41 32.06
C TYR A 821 0.64 24.89 30.88
N THR A 822 1.82 25.46 30.65
CA THR A 822 2.72 25.03 29.57
C THR A 822 3.13 23.57 29.71
N LEU A 823 3.45 23.12 30.92
CA LEU A 823 3.76 21.70 31.21
C LEU A 823 2.54 20.79 30.98
N SER A 824 1.33 21.22 31.35
CA SER A 824 0.10 20.48 31.05
C SER A 824 -0.13 20.31 29.55
N ARG A 825 0.11 21.37 28.76
CA ARG A 825 0.02 21.34 27.30
C ARG A 825 1.14 20.50 26.67
N LEU A 826 2.35 20.52 27.25
CA LEU A 826 3.48 19.70 26.82
C LEU A 826 3.19 18.22 27.02
N GLN A 827 2.63 17.84 28.18
CA GLN A 827 2.20 16.46 28.45
C GLN A 827 1.12 16.02 27.45
N ALA A 828 0.16 16.89 27.12
CA ALA A 828 -0.86 16.60 26.12
C ALA A 828 -0.26 16.34 24.73
N LEU A 829 0.73 17.16 24.33
CA LEU A 829 1.45 17.02 23.07
C LEU A 829 2.20 15.68 23.04
N GLU A 830 2.99 15.37 24.07
CA GLU A 830 3.78 14.15 24.13
C GLU A 830 2.87 12.91 24.04
N GLN A 831 1.79 12.87 24.83
CA GLN A 831 0.86 11.75 24.83
C GLN A 831 0.18 11.57 23.46
N THR A 832 -0.23 12.69 22.84
CA THR A 832 -0.85 12.66 21.51
C THR A 832 0.14 12.23 20.45
N ALA A 833 1.37 12.76 20.47
CA ALA A 833 2.42 12.39 19.51
C ALA A 833 2.79 10.91 19.65
N SER A 834 2.99 10.43 20.87
CA SER A 834 3.27 9.02 21.19
C SER A 834 2.18 8.10 20.62
N GLN A 835 0.90 8.46 20.81
CA GLN A 835 -0.21 7.71 20.25
C GLN A 835 -0.25 7.76 18.72
N CYS A 836 -0.02 8.93 18.13
CA CYS A 836 0.00 9.09 16.68
C CYS A 836 1.13 8.27 16.03
N TYR A 837 2.31 8.18 16.65
CA TYR A 837 3.38 7.30 16.15
C TYR A 837 2.98 5.82 16.19
N ARG A 838 2.29 5.35 17.24
CA ARG A 838 1.75 3.96 17.31
C ARG A 838 0.70 3.68 16.25
N GLU A 839 -0.06 4.70 15.85
CA GLU A 839 -1.11 4.63 14.83
C GLU A 839 -0.57 4.98 13.42
N TYR A 840 0.72 5.25 13.29
CA TYR A 840 1.36 5.69 12.04
C TYR A 840 0.72 6.96 11.46
N ASN A 841 0.25 7.91 12.29
CA ASN A 841 -0.33 9.19 11.88
C ASN A 841 0.66 10.35 12.07
N PHE A 842 1.67 10.40 11.21
CA PHE A 842 2.74 11.40 11.30
C PHE A 842 2.23 12.84 11.03
N ALA A 843 1.21 12.99 10.18
CA ALA A 843 0.63 14.30 9.84
C ALA A 843 0.04 14.99 11.07
N ARG A 844 -0.62 14.21 11.94
CA ARG A 844 -1.12 14.72 13.20
C ARG A 844 0.00 15.07 14.18
N VAL A 845 1.10 14.31 14.24
CA VAL A 845 2.28 14.69 15.04
C VAL A 845 2.78 16.08 14.65
N VAL A 846 2.98 16.32 13.34
CA VAL A 846 3.44 17.62 12.84
C VAL A 846 2.43 18.73 13.15
N LYS A 847 1.14 18.48 12.97
CA LYS A 847 0.06 19.44 13.26
C LYS A 847 0.02 19.86 14.74
N GLU A 848 0.02 18.89 15.65
CA GLU A 848 -0.05 19.16 17.09
C GLU A 848 1.23 19.84 17.59
N THR A 849 2.39 19.42 17.09
CA THR A 849 3.68 20.06 17.43
C THR A 849 3.70 21.51 16.93
N ASN A 850 3.22 21.76 15.72
CA ASN A 850 3.05 23.11 15.20
C ASN A 850 2.12 23.96 16.05
N PHE A 851 0.98 23.40 16.47
CA PHE A 851 0.05 24.11 17.32
C PHE A 851 0.72 24.51 18.63
N PHE A 852 1.42 23.58 19.28
CA PHE A 852 2.13 23.83 20.54
C PHE A 852 3.23 24.88 20.38
N VAL A 853 4.09 24.73 19.38
CA VAL A 853 5.20 25.66 19.10
C VAL A 853 4.70 27.07 18.80
N ASN A 854 3.67 27.21 17.98
CA ASN A 854 3.20 28.53 17.57
C ASN A 854 2.31 29.20 18.64
N ASN A 855 1.34 28.47 19.20
CA ASN A 855 0.30 29.05 20.04
C ASN A 855 0.63 29.02 21.54
N VAL A 856 1.21 27.91 22.02
CA VAL A 856 1.53 27.74 23.44
C VAL A 856 2.89 28.36 23.76
N LEU A 857 3.91 28.08 22.94
CA LEU A 857 5.25 28.62 23.16
C LEU A 857 5.40 30.05 22.63
N SER A 858 5.43 30.21 21.30
CA SER A 858 5.83 31.49 20.68
C SER A 858 4.90 32.65 21.02
N ALA A 859 3.59 32.49 20.81
CA ALA A 859 2.60 33.57 21.00
C ALA A 859 2.21 33.85 22.46
N LEU A 860 2.56 32.94 23.39
CA LEU A 860 2.13 33.01 24.78
C LEU A 860 3.33 32.90 25.72
N TYR A 861 3.88 31.70 25.89
CA TYR A 861 4.86 31.44 26.93
C TYR A 861 6.14 32.26 26.76
N PHE A 862 6.77 32.22 25.58
CA PHE A 862 8.00 32.96 25.28
C PHE A 862 7.76 34.46 25.37
N ASP A 863 6.64 34.95 24.86
CA ASP A 863 6.37 36.39 24.81
C ASP A 863 6.22 36.99 26.22
N ILE A 864 5.50 36.29 27.11
CA ILE A 864 5.34 36.70 28.51
C ILE A 864 6.66 36.53 29.28
N LYS A 865 7.35 35.40 29.10
CA LYS A 865 8.52 35.04 29.90
C LYS A 865 9.82 35.75 29.48
N LYS A 866 9.89 36.39 28.31
CA LYS A 866 11.04 37.26 27.93
C LYS A 866 11.40 38.26 29.02
N ASP A 867 10.39 38.86 29.67
CA ASP A 867 10.60 39.84 30.74
C ASP A 867 11.41 39.21 31.89
N CYS A 868 11.05 38.02 32.37
CA CYS A 868 11.79 37.38 33.45
C CYS A 868 13.16 36.84 33.00
N LEU A 869 13.25 36.25 31.80
CA LEU A 869 14.48 35.67 31.27
C LEU A 869 15.58 36.71 31.07
N TYR A 870 15.20 37.93 30.64
CA TYR A 870 16.14 39.01 30.31
C TYR A 870 16.33 40.02 31.44
N THR A 871 15.32 40.18 32.32
CA THR A 871 15.31 41.29 33.29
C THR A 871 15.52 40.89 34.74
N ASP A 872 15.24 39.65 35.11
CA ASP A 872 15.48 39.17 36.46
C ASP A 872 16.96 38.78 36.66
N ALA A 873 17.39 38.64 37.92
CA ALA A 873 18.72 38.14 38.26
C ALA A 873 18.92 36.69 37.78
N VAL A 874 20.18 36.30 37.54
CA VAL A 874 20.50 34.99 36.96
C VAL A 874 20.05 33.81 37.84
N ASP A 875 20.06 34.01 39.14
CA ASP A 875 19.68 33.08 40.20
C ASP A 875 18.25 33.32 40.73
N SER A 876 17.45 34.17 40.05
CA SER A 876 16.10 34.45 40.53
C SER A 876 15.24 33.18 40.45
N PRO A 877 14.41 32.88 41.48
CA PRO A 877 13.55 31.69 41.45
C PRO A 877 12.63 31.65 40.23
N ARG A 878 12.10 32.80 39.80
CA ARG A 878 11.23 32.93 38.61
C ARG A 878 11.96 32.61 37.31
N ARG A 879 13.20 33.08 37.16
CA ARG A 879 14.03 32.81 35.97
C ARG A 879 14.43 31.34 35.91
N LEU A 880 14.89 30.79 37.04
CA LEU A 880 15.29 29.39 37.13
C LEU A 880 14.12 28.43 36.88
N ALA A 881 12.93 28.71 37.44
CA ALA A 881 11.71 27.97 37.16
C ALA A 881 11.35 27.97 35.66
N THR A 882 11.44 29.14 35.02
CA THR A 882 11.20 29.27 33.58
C THR A 882 12.22 28.47 32.77
N GLN A 883 13.51 28.54 33.12
CA GLN A 883 14.56 27.77 32.45
C GLN A 883 14.35 26.25 32.63
N ALA A 884 13.89 25.80 33.80
CA ALA A 884 13.56 24.40 34.03
C ALA A 884 12.43 23.91 33.11
N VAL A 885 11.37 24.72 32.92
CA VAL A 885 10.30 24.43 31.96
C VAL A 885 10.84 24.41 30.52
N LEU A 886 11.68 25.37 30.13
CA LEU A 886 12.29 25.39 28.79
C LEU A 886 13.15 24.15 28.52
N ALA A 887 13.87 23.67 29.53
CA ALA A 887 14.66 22.44 29.44
C ALA A 887 13.78 21.21 29.21
N GLU A 888 12.67 21.08 29.95
CA GLU A 888 11.71 19.99 29.78
C GLU A 888 11.03 20.02 28.40
N VAL A 889 10.63 21.22 27.94
CA VAL A 889 10.07 21.44 26.60
C VAL A 889 11.08 21.07 25.52
N LEU A 890 12.35 21.48 25.68
CA LEU A 890 13.41 21.21 24.71
C LEU A 890 13.63 19.70 24.53
N ARG A 891 13.79 18.95 25.62
CA ARG A 891 13.97 17.49 25.58
C ARG A 891 12.80 16.80 24.89
N THR A 892 11.58 17.18 25.27
CA THR A 892 10.35 16.60 24.70
C THR A 892 10.22 16.90 23.21
N LEU A 893 10.48 18.15 22.78
CA LEU A 893 10.39 18.50 21.35
C LEU A 893 11.46 17.79 20.53
N VAL A 894 12.68 17.63 21.06
CA VAL A 894 13.73 16.84 20.40
C VAL A 894 13.30 15.38 20.24
N SER A 895 12.70 14.75 21.26
CA SER A 895 12.24 13.37 21.14
C SER A 895 11.04 13.20 20.21
N VAL A 896 10.08 14.14 20.23
CA VAL A 896 8.88 14.12 19.37
C VAL A 896 9.23 14.35 17.90
N LEU A 897 10.12 15.32 17.62
CA LEU A 897 10.52 15.66 16.25
C LEU A 897 11.67 14.81 15.71
N GLY A 898 12.47 14.16 16.57
CA GLY A 898 13.64 13.38 16.17
C GLY A 898 13.40 12.35 15.05
N PRO A 899 12.34 11.53 15.10
CA PRO A 899 12.02 10.59 14.01
C PRO A 899 11.72 11.26 12.66
N ILE A 900 11.22 12.50 12.68
CA ILE A 900 10.81 13.26 11.48
C ILE A 900 11.96 14.14 10.97
N LEU A 901 12.63 14.87 11.88
CA LEU A 901 13.67 15.87 11.63
C LEU A 901 15.01 15.44 12.26
N PRO A 902 15.62 14.33 11.80
CA PRO A 902 16.77 13.78 12.47
C PRO A 902 17.98 14.72 12.46
N MET A 903 18.17 15.51 11.41
CA MET A 903 19.35 16.40 11.32
C MET A 903 19.22 17.56 12.32
N LEU A 904 18.06 18.21 12.36
CA LEU A 904 17.76 19.28 13.30
C LEU A 904 17.78 18.77 14.75
N ALA A 905 17.24 17.59 15.01
CA ALA A 905 17.26 17.00 16.35
C ALA A 905 18.70 16.75 16.82
N GLN A 906 19.56 16.17 15.98
CA GLN A 906 20.97 15.96 16.31
C GLN A 906 21.74 17.28 16.46
N GLU A 907 21.48 18.27 15.61
CA GLU A 907 22.09 19.61 15.72
C GLU A 907 21.72 20.28 17.05
N VAL A 908 20.43 20.27 17.40
CA VAL A 908 19.93 20.80 18.67
C VAL A 908 20.53 20.06 19.85
N TRP A 909 20.63 18.73 19.78
CA TRP A 909 21.26 17.91 20.81
C TRP A 909 22.73 18.25 21.01
N THR A 910 23.47 18.42 19.91
CA THR A 910 24.91 18.78 19.93
C THR A 910 25.12 20.18 20.52
N ALA A 911 24.21 21.11 20.25
CA ALA A 911 24.22 22.45 20.83
C ALA A 911 23.65 22.51 22.26
N SER A 912 23.10 21.40 22.78
CA SER A 912 22.48 21.38 24.10
C SER A 912 23.53 21.25 25.20
N PRO A 913 23.37 21.96 26.33
CA PRO A 913 24.19 21.77 27.53
C PRO A 913 24.31 20.31 28.00
N ALA A 914 25.46 19.95 28.57
CA ALA A 914 25.74 18.58 29.02
C ALA A 914 24.70 18.02 30.03
N PHE A 915 24.10 18.87 30.87
CA PHE A 915 23.06 18.43 31.83
C PHE A 915 21.79 17.94 31.11
N LEU A 916 21.47 18.49 29.93
CA LEU A 916 20.32 18.05 29.12
C LEU A 916 20.62 16.72 28.43
N THR A 917 21.80 16.62 27.83
CA THR A 917 22.20 15.42 27.08
C THR A 917 22.56 14.26 28.01
N ARG A 918 22.87 14.55 29.29
CA ARG A 918 23.37 13.59 30.29
C ARG A 918 24.60 12.83 29.79
N GLY A 919 25.42 13.49 28.97
CA GLY A 919 26.60 12.90 28.34
C GLY A 919 26.31 11.91 27.20
N VAL A 920 25.05 11.69 26.83
CA VAL A 920 24.69 10.84 25.69
C VAL A 920 24.99 11.59 24.40
N ALA A 921 25.70 10.95 23.46
CA ALA A 921 26.16 11.60 22.24
C ALA A 921 25.05 11.97 21.23
N SER A 922 23.90 11.30 21.30
CA SER A 922 22.84 11.44 20.30
C SER A 922 21.44 11.30 20.91
N PRO A 923 20.44 12.08 20.45
CA PRO A 923 19.07 11.93 20.92
C PRO A 923 18.46 10.58 20.51
N PHE A 924 18.98 9.92 19.45
CA PHE A 924 18.50 8.62 19.02
C PHE A 924 18.94 7.48 19.93
N ILE A 925 20.01 7.69 20.70
CA ILE A 925 20.44 6.77 21.78
C ILE A 925 19.65 7.07 23.06
N ALA A 926 19.40 8.35 23.34
CA ALA A 926 18.61 8.76 24.50
C ALA A 926 17.15 8.27 24.44
N GLY A 927 16.59 8.14 23.23
CA GLY A 927 15.27 7.58 23.00
C GLY A 927 14.14 8.56 23.30
N TRP A 928 12.93 8.02 23.47
CA TRP A 928 11.73 8.81 23.73
C TRP A 928 11.76 9.43 25.13
N HIS A 929 11.44 10.71 25.26
CA HIS A 929 11.36 11.41 26.56
C HIS A 929 9.89 11.50 27.01
N PRO A 930 9.44 10.64 27.94
CA PRO A 930 8.07 10.68 28.45
C PRO A 930 7.89 11.89 29.38
N VAL A 931 6.76 12.58 29.26
CA VAL A 931 6.42 13.72 30.12
C VAL A 931 5.55 13.22 31.28
N PRO A 932 5.86 13.56 32.55
CA PRO A 932 5.10 13.13 33.71
C PRO A 932 3.60 13.46 33.60
N THR A 933 2.75 12.44 33.83
CA THR A 933 1.29 12.60 33.84
C THR A 933 0.80 13.59 34.91
N ALA A 934 1.58 13.77 35.98
CA ALA A 934 1.33 14.73 37.05
C ALA A 934 1.28 16.19 36.56
N TYR A 935 1.88 16.52 35.41
CA TYR A 935 1.79 17.85 34.83
C TYR A 935 0.42 18.17 34.23
N ARG A 936 -0.41 17.16 33.96
CA ARG A 936 -1.74 17.35 33.36
C ARG A 936 -2.66 18.11 34.32
N ARG A 937 -3.10 19.29 33.90
CA ARG A 937 -3.96 20.22 34.65
C ARG A 937 -5.11 20.75 33.79
N PRO A 938 -6.15 19.93 33.53
CA PRO A 938 -7.29 20.34 32.70
C PRO A 938 -8.07 21.53 33.29
N ASP A 939 -8.09 21.63 34.62
CA ASP A 939 -8.66 22.76 35.36
C ASP A 939 -7.95 24.08 35.00
N LEU A 940 -6.61 24.04 34.95
CA LEU A 940 -5.80 25.19 34.58
C LEU A 940 -5.89 25.50 33.09
N GLU A 941 -6.04 24.49 32.23
CA GLU A 941 -6.29 24.70 30.80
C GLU A 941 -7.60 25.46 30.55
N ALA A 942 -8.67 25.10 31.25
CA ALA A 942 -9.94 25.82 31.16
C ALA A 942 -9.82 27.26 31.67
N ASP A 943 -9.05 27.49 32.74
CA ASP A 943 -8.75 28.83 33.23
C ASP A 943 -7.97 29.64 32.18
N PHE A 944 -6.94 29.05 31.55
CA PHE A 944 -6.18 29.74 30.50
C PHE A 944 -7.00 30.03 29.25
N THR A 945 -7.98 29.18 28.88
CA THR A 945 -8.94 29.52 27.82
C THR A 945 -9.67 30.84 28.13
N ARG A 946 -10.11 31.04 29.37
CA ARG A 946 -10.79 32.28 29.81
C ARG A 946 -9.83 33.47 29.88
N LEU A 947 -8.59 33.26 30.36
CA LEU A 947 -7.56 34.30 30.38
C LEU A 947 -7.20 34.76 28.95
N LEU A 948 -7.11 33.84 28.00
CA LEU A 948 -6.86 34.15 26.60
C LEU A 948 -8.03 34.90 25.97
N ALA A 949 -9.28 34.57 26.30
CA ALA A 949 -10.43 35.33 25.86
C ALA A 949 -10.36 36.81 26.32
N LEU A 950 -9.99 37.05 27.58
CA LEU A 950 -9.74 38.41 28.08
C LEU A 950 -8.57 39.09 27.35
N ARG A 951 -7.47 38.36 27.12
CA ARG A 951 -6.30 38.86 26.39
C ARG A 951 -6.68 39.29 24.97
N ASP A 952 -7.52 38.54 24.29
CA ASP A 952 -7.96 38.86 22.92
C ASP A 952 -8.80 40.12 22.87
N ARG A 953 -9.70 40.35 23.86
CA ARG A 953 -10.45 41.62 23.97
C ARG A 953 -9.51 42.80 24.19
N ILE A 954 -8.56 42.69 25.12
CA ILE A 954 -7.59 43.75 25.39
C ILE A 954 -6.67 43.99 24.19
N ARG A 955 -6.29 42.93 23.48
CA ARG A 955 -5.47 43.03 22.27
C ARG A 955 -6.22 43.76 21.15
N ALA A 956 -7.51 43.52 20.97
CA ALA A 956 -8.31 44.25 19.99
C ALA A 956 -8.36 45.76 20.28
N LEU A 957 -8.52 46.14 21.56
CA LEU A 957 -8.44 47.54 21.99
C LEU A 957 -7.02 48.11 21.78
N THR A 958 -5.99 47.33 22.08
CA THR A 958 -4.59 47.71 21.88
C THR A 958 -4.24 47.88 20.41
N ASP A 959 -4.74 47.03 19.52
CA ASP A 959 -4.53 47.14 18.07
C ASP A 959 -5.19 48.41 17.52
N THR A 960 -6.35 48.80 18.06
CA THR A 960 -6.98 50.10 17.74
C THR A 960 -6.08 51.25 18.19
N ALA A 961 -5.61 51.22 19.43
CA ALA A 961 -4.73 52.23 20.00
C ALA A 961 -3.38 52.35 19.26
N THR A 962 -2.81 51.24 18.80
CA THR A 962 -1.47 51.21 18.19
C THR A 962 -1.47 51.38 16.68
N ARG A 963 -2.42 50.79 15.95
CA ARG A 963 -2.40 50.76 14.48
C ARG A 963 -3.32 51.79 13.86
N ARG A 964 -4.55 51.90 14.37
CA ARG A 964 -5.58 52.77 13.80
C ARG A 964 -5.31 54.23 14.20
N ASP A 965 -5.19 54.47 15.49
CA ASP A 965 -5.12 55.83 16.02
C ASP A 965 -3.67 56.25 16.34
N ARG A 966 -2.75 55.28 16.40
CA ARG A 966 -1.31 55.48 16.74
C ARG A 966 -1.12 56.27 18.03
N ALA A 967 -2.03 56.08 18.98
CA ALA A 967 -2.06 56.76 20.26
C ALA A 967 -1.01 56.22 21.24
N VAL A 968 -0.60 54.96 21.07
CA VAL A 968 0.57 54.33 21.71
C VAL A 968 1.38 53.54 20.69
N ARG A 969 2.65 53.26 21.03
CA ARG A 969 3.55 52.52 20.14
C ARG A 969 3.43 51.00 20.30
N ASN A 970 3.13 50.52 21.49
CA ASN A 970 3.02 49.10 21.80
C ASN A 970 2.14 48.86 23.03
N SER A 971 1.82 47.59 23.31
CA SER A 971 0.91 47.20 24.39
C SER A 971 1.44 47.55 25.79
N LEU A 972 2.76 47.58 26.00
CA LEU A 972 3.33 47.92 27.31
C LEU A 972 3.16 49.40 27.66
N GLU A 973 2.76 50.26 26.72
CA GLU A 973 2.47 51.67 27.03
C GLU A 973 1.07 51.86 27.64
N THR A 974 0.29 50.78 27.81
CA THR A 974 -1.10 50.85 28.28
C THR A 974 -1.28 50.28 29.69
N ALA A 975 -2.38 50.70 30.32
CA ALA A 975 -2.92 50.16 31.55
C ALA A 975 -4.37 49.72 31.31
N ALA A 976 -4.72 48.51 31.77
CA ALA A 976 -6.06 47.94 31.64
C ALA A 976 -6.82 48.05 32.96
N TYR A 977 -7.98 48.70 32.92
CA TYR A 977 -8.93 48.80 34.01
C TYR A 977 -10.13 47.93 33.67
N VAL A 978 -10.36 46.89 34.47
CA VAL A 978 -11.46 45.94 34.24
C VAL A 978 -12.42 46.03 35.40
N THR A 979 -13.69 46.31 35.09
CA THR A 979 -14.78 46.38 36.08
C THR A 979 -15.70 45.18 35.88
N ALA A 980 -15.83 44.35 36.90
CA ALA A 980 -16.71 43.20 36.95
C ALA A 980 -17.55 43.24 38.24
N ASP A 981 -18.72 42.57 38.22
CA ASP A 981 -19.58 42.41 39.40
C ASP A 981 -18.79 41.78 40.56
N PRO A 982 -18.60 42.47 41.71
CA PRO A 982 -17.85 41.96 42.86
C PRO A 982 -18.34 40.61 43.41
N GLU A 983 -19.61 40.28 43.22
CA GLU A 983 -20.21 39.01 43.66
C GLU A 983 -20.21 37.95 42.54
N GLY A 984 -19.82 38.33 41.32
CA GLY A 984 -19.84 37.50 40.14
C GLY A 984 -18.65 36.52 40.02
N LYS A 985 -18.88 35.42 39.30
CA LYS A 985 -17.85 34.39 39.03
C LYS A 985 -16.62 34.96 38.32
N LEU A 986 -16.81 35.93 37.43
CA LEU A 986 -15.71 36.59 36.72
C LEU A 986 -14.80 37.39 37.67
N PHE A 987 -15.35 38.14 38.63
CA PHE A 987 -14.52 38.89 39.59
C PHE A 987 -13.68 37.95 40.45
N ALA A 988 -14.27 36.89 40.99
CA ALA A 988 -13.54 35.88 41.75
C ALA A 988 -12.40 35.25 40.93
N PHE A 989 -12.66 34.97 39.64
CA PHE A 989 -11.67 34.45 38.70
C PHE A 989 -10.52 35.44 38.42
N LEU A 990 -10.82 36.71 38.13
CA LEU A 990 -9.79 37.74 37.90
C LEU A 990 -8.98 38.01 39.16
N LYS A 991 -9.64 38.03 40.33
CA LYS A 991 -8.97 38.19 41.63
C LYS A 991 -7.95 37.07 41.89
N LYS A 992 -8.28 35.82 41.54
CA LYS A 992 -7.38 34.65 41.65
C LYS A 992 -6.06 34.86 40.88
N TYR A 993 -6.11 35.50 39.72
CA TYR A 993 -4.94 35.69 38.85
C TYR A 993 -4.35 37.11 38.88
N ASN A 994 -4.86 38.01 39.72
CA ASN A 994 -4.60 39.44 39.68
C ASN A 994 -3.12 39.81 39.64
N SER A 995 -2.26 39.11 40.38
CA SER A 995 -0.81 39.34 40.41
C SER A 995 -0.09 39.02 39.10
N TYR A 996 -0.72 38.26 38.20
CA TYR A 996 -0.15 37.82 36.93
C TYR A 996 -0.81 38.49 35.71
N LEU A 997 -1.98 39.11 35.87
CA LEU A 997 -2.78 39.60 34.75
C LEU A 997 -2.07 40.68 33.92
N ALA A 998 -1.31 41.58 34.54
CA ALA A 998 -0.53 42.57 33.77
C ALA A 998 0.44 41.89 32.78
N ASP A 999 1.15 40.86 33.24
CA ASP A 999 2.09 40.09 32.42
C ASP A 999 1.35 39.26 31.37
N TYR A 1000 0.28 38.56 31.74
CA TYR A 1000 -0.48 37.69 30.82
C TYR A 1000 -1.18 38.47 29.71
N LEU A 1001 -1.61 39.70 30.01
CA LEU A 1001 -2.29 40.59 29.08
C LEU A 1001 -1.31 41.49 28.30
N LEU A 1002 -0.01 41.43 28.61
CA LEU A 1002 1.06 42.25 28.03
C LEU A 1002 0.80 43.77 28.15
N VAL A 1003 0.28 44.19 29.30
CA VAL A 1003 0.08 45.61 29.66
C VAL A 1003 0.99 45.96 30.83
N SER A 1004 1.30 47.24 31.03
CA SER A 1004 2.17 47.63 32.16
C SER A 1004 1.46 47.62 33.50
N ARG A 1005 0.13 47.71 33.51
CA ARG A 1005 -0.67 47.70 34.72
C ARG A 1005 -2.04 47.11 34.45
N PHE A 1006 -2.52 46.30 35.39
CA PHE A 1006 -3.89 45.78 35.43
C PHE A 1006 -4.55 46.23 36.73
N VAL A 1007 -5.78 46.72 36.67
CA VAL A 1007 -6.55 47.19 37.83
C VAL A 1007 -7.96 46.61 37.77
N LEU A 1008 -8.31 45.81 38.78
CA LEU A 1008 -9.65 45.24 38.93
C LEU A 1008 -10.54 46.17 39.78
N ASN A 1009 -11.71 46.53 39.26
CA ASN A 1009 -12.70 47.42 39.88
C ASN A 1009 -12.14 48.77 40.35
N GLY A 1010 -11.13 49.29 39.64
CA GLY A 1010 -10.63 50.65 39.81
C GLY A 1010 -11.06 51.56 38.66
N GLN A 1011 -10.88 52.86 38.83
CA GLN A 1011 -11.19 53.85 37.80
C GLN A 1011 -9.93 54.28 37.05
N PRO A 1012 -10.01 54.45 35.71
CA PRO A 1012 -8.91 55.03 34.94
C PRO A 1012 -8.64 56.47 35.40
N PRO A 1013 -7.40 56.99 35.24
CA PRO A 1013 -7.09 58.36 35.61
C PRO A 1013 -7.95 59.35 34.82
N ALA A 1014 -8.56 60.32 35.49
CA ALA A 1014 -9.44 61.31 34.84
C ALA A 1014 -8.72 62.15 33.76
N HIS A 1015 -7.38 62.24 33.84
CA HIS A 1015 -6.52 62.94 32.89
C HIS A 1015 -5.94 62.03 31.80
N ALA A 1016 -6.42 60.80 31.65
CA ALA A 1016 -5.97 59.91 30.59
C ALA A 1016 -6.28 60.52 29.21
N ARG A 1017 -5.27 60.58 28.34
CA ARG A 1017 -5.37 61.21 27.02
C ARG A 1017 -6.42 60.56 26.12
N TYR A 1018 -6.65 59.26 26.28
CA TYR A 1018 -7.66 58.48 25.58
C TYR A 1018 -8.08 57.29 26.45
N ASP A 1019 -9.25 56.73 26.14
CA ASP A 1019 -9.79 55.55 26.82
C ASP A 1019 -10.55 54.67 25.81
N TYR A 1020 -9.94 53.55 25.44
CA TYR A 1020 -10.53 52.58 24.54
C TYR A 1020 -11.38 51.60 25.36
N ARG A 1021 -12.68 51.58 25.10
CA ARG A 1021 -13.65 50.86 25.94
C ARG A 1021 -14.28 49.68 25.25
N ASP A 1022 -14.55 48.66 26.05
CA ASP A 1022 -15.43 47.55 25.75
C ASP A 1022 -16.39 47.39 26.93
N ALA A 1023 -17.57 48.00 26.82
CA ALA A 1023 -18.48 48.18 27.94
C ALA A 1023 -19.17 46.88 28.40
N HIS A 1024 -19.16 45.84 27.57
CA HIS A 1024 -19.91 44.61 27.82
C HIS A 1024 -19.17 43.37 27.27
N ALA A 1025 -17.88 43.26 27.61
CA ALA A 1025 -17.04 42.14 27.21
C ALA A 1025 -17.53 40.86 27.90
N ASP A 1026 -18.02 39.88 27.14
CA ASP A 1026 -18.26 38.53 27.66
C ASP A 1026 -16.94 37.74 27.71
N ILE A 1027 -16.61 37.20 28.89
CA ILE A 1027 -15.39 36.41 29.10
C ILE A 1027 -15.77 34.93 29.21
N ALA A 1028 -15.95 34.30 28.05
CA ALA A 1028 -16.11 32.86 27.88
C ALA A 1028 -17.09 32.23 28.88
N GLY A 1029 -18.27 32.84 29.05
CA GLY A 1029 -19.36 32.34 29.90
C GLY A 1029 -19.15 32.51 31.42
N LEU A 1030 -18.13 33.24 31.87
CA LEU A 1030 -17.98 33.64 33.29
C LEU A 1030 -18.81 34.88 33.66
N GLY A 1031 -19.36 35.59 32.67
CA GLY A 1031 -20.12 36.82 32.83
C GLY A 1031 -19.48 37.99 32.07
N HIS A 1032 -20.13 39.14 32.17
CA HIS A 1032 -19.70 40.36 31.49
C HIS A 1032 -18.82 41.25 32.37
N CYS A 1033 -17.87 41.94 31.75
CA CYS A 1033 -17.12 43.03 32.36
C CYS A 1033 -17.02 44.24 31.43
N SER A 1034 -16.79 45.40 32.02
CA SER A 1034 -16.33 46.60 31.30
C SER A 1034 -14.80 46.62 31.29
N ILE A 1035 -14.20 46.88 30.13
CA ILE A 1035 -12.76 47.05 29.96
C ILE A 1035 -12.49 48.48 29.48
N SER A 1036 -11.60 49.18 30.18
CA SER A 1036 -11.06 50.48 29.80
C SER A 1036 -9.54 50.35 29.62
N LEU A 1037 -9.06 50.66 28.42
CA LEU A 1037 -7.64 50.64 28.08
C LEU A 1037 -7.14 52.07 27.85
N VAL A 1038 -6.23 52.52 28.71
CA VAL A 1038 -5.71 53.89 28.75
C VAL A 1038 -4.18 53.89 28.64
N PRO A 1039 -3.52 55.00 28.29
CA PRO A 1039 -2.07 55.10 28.44
C PRO A 1039 -1.67 54.92 29.91
N SER A 1040 -0.51 54.30 30.15
CA SER A 1040 0.02 54.18 31.50
C SER A 1040 0.33 55.55 32.11
N ASP A 1041 0.00 55.69 33.40
CA ASP A 1041 0.29 56.86 34.23
C ASP A 1041 1.73 56.89 34.77
N ARG A 1042 2.52 55.87 34.47
CA ARG A 1042 3.92 55.72 34.91
C ARG A 1042 4.87 55.90 33.74
N LEU A 1043 6.15 56.13 34.04
CA LEU A 1043 7.18 56.30 33.01
C LEU A 1043 7.75 54.95 32.57
N LYS A 1044 8.21 54.88 31.32
CA LYS A 1044 8.94 53.72 30.78
C LYS A 1044 10.21 53.47 31.59
N CYS A 1045 10.45 52.22 32.01
CA CYS A 1045 11.74 51.76 32.49
C CYS A 1045 12.63 51.35 31.31
N PRO A 1046 13.87 51.87 31.15
CA PRO A 1046 14.72 51.57 30.00
C PRO A 1046 15.22 50.11 29.97
N ARG A 1047 15.18 49.40 31.11
CA ARG A 1047 15.63 48.00 31.23
C ARG A 1047 14.56 46.96 30.90
N CYS A 1048 13.39 47.02 31.53
CA CYS A 1048 12.30 46.05 31.26
C CYS A 1048 11.24 46.55 30.28
N TRP A 1049 11.32 47.81 29.87
CA TRP A 1049 10.40 48.48 28.94
C TRP A 1049 8.95 48.62 29.41
N LYS A 1050 8.62 48.12 30.61
CA LYS A 1050 7.35 48.39 31.28
C LYS A 1050 7.28 49.83 31.79
N PHE A 1051 6.09 50.41 31.71
CA PHE A 1051 5.73 51.71 32.23
C PHE A 1051 5.37 51.54 33.72
N THR A 1052 6.41 51.47 34.56
CA THR A 1052 6.31 51.19 36.00
C THR A 1052 7.25 52.07 36.82
N ARG A 1053 8.02 52.94 36.15
CA ARG A 1053 9.00 53.84 36.78
C ARG A 1053 8.28 55.08 37.32
N GLU A 1054 8.72 55.53 38.50
CA GLU A 1054 8.23 56.77 39.11
C GLU A 1054 9.03 57.97 38.59
N GLU A 1055 8.42 59.15 38.62
CA GLU A 1055 9.12 60.38 38.28
C GLU A 1055 10.31 60.61 39.22
N GLY A 1056 11.45 61.06 38.70
CA GLY A 1056 12.69 61.23 39.47
C GLY A 1056 13.58 59.98 39.63
N THR A 1057 13.14 58.79 39.23
CA THR A 1057 13.96 57.56 39.24
C THR A 1057 14.44 57.19 37.83
N GLU A 1058 15.59 56.52 37.64
CA GLU A 1058 16.06 56.08 36.29
C GLU A 1058 15.52 54.68 35.91
N LEU A 1059 15.43 53.77 36.86
CA LEU A 1059 14.91 52.41 36.71
C LEU A 1059 13.66 52.21 37.57
N CYS A 1060 12.80 51.24 37.21
CA CYS A 1060 11.77 50.79 38.14
C CYS A 1060 12.40 50.01 39.30
N GLY A 1061 11.75 49.97 40.46
CA GLY A 1061 12.31 49.34 41.67
C GLY A 1061 12.80 47.90 41.46
N ARG A 1062 12.08 47.10 40.67
CA ARG A 1062 12.51 45.74 40.30
C ARG A 1062 13.84 45.72 39.55
N CYS A 1063 13.99 46.59 38.55
CA CYS A 1063 15.20 46.65 37.74
C CYS A 1063 16.37 47.23 38.53
N GLN A 1064 16.11 48.25 39.36
CA GLN A 1064 17.14 48.85 40.23
C GLN A 1064 17.74 47.79 41.16
N HIS A 1065 16.90 47.00 41.84
CA HIS A 1065 17.35 45.92 42.72
C HIS A 1065 18.27 44.91 42.03
N VAL A 1066 17.96 44.55 40.77
CA VAL A 1066 18.80 43.62 39.99
C VAL A 1066 20.16 44.25 39.62
N VAL A 1067 20.18 45.54 39.26
CA VAL A 1067 21.43 46.25 38.94
C VAL A 1067 22.30 46.42 40.18
N ASP A 1068 21.71 46.84 41.29
CA ASP A 1068 22.43 47.05 42.56
C ASP A 1068 23.09 45.76 43.04
N ARG A 1069 22.38 44.62 42.93
CA ARG A 1069 22.90 43.30 43.31
C ARG A 1069 24.10 42.88 42.45
N ARG A 1070 24.07 43.20 41.15
CA ARG A 1070 25.19 42.94 40.23
C ARG A 1070 26.39 43.82 40.53
N GLY A 1071 26.16 45.08 40.89
CA GLY A 1071 27.22 46.01 41.31
C GLY A 1071 27.95 45.54 42.57
N ARG A 1072 27.22 44.98 43.56
CA ARG A 1072 27.83 44.42 44.77
C ARG A 1072 28.68 43.18 44.50
N MET A 1073 28.19 42.25 43.68
CA MET A 1073 28.95 41.05 43.30
C MET A 1073 30.22 41.34 42.46
N GLN A 1074 30.31 42.50 41.80
CA GLN A 1074 31.52 42.92 41.07
C GLN A 1074 32.53 43.69 41.94
N VAL A 1075 32.13 44.14 43.13
CA VAL A 1075 33.01 44.85 44.09
C VAL A 1075 33.54 43.89 45.16
N GLU A 1076 32.82 42.80 45.43
CA GLU A 1076 33.18 41.77 46.43
C GLU A 1076 33.90 40.54 45.84
N GLY A 1077 34.03 40.42 44.52
CA GLY A 1077 34.80 39.38 43.83
C GLY A 1077 35.93 40.00 43.03
#